data_AF-A0A7Y5KFL5-F1
#
_entry.id   AF-A0A7Y5KFL5-F1
#
_cell.length_a   1.000
_cell.length_b   1.000
_cell.length_c   1.000
_cell.angle_alpha   90.00
_cell.angle_beta   90.00
_cell.angle_gamma   90.00
#
_symmetry.space_group_name_H-M   'P 1'
#
loop_
_entity.id
_entity.type
_entity.pdbx_description
1 polymer ?
#
loop_
_entity_poly.entity_id
_entity_poly.type
_entity_poly.pdbx_seq_one_letter_code
_entity_poly.pdbx_strand_id
1 'polypeptide(L)'
;MSKLSPLVAELLEPIPGGPPTGVDLDPNVKEYTELEQELTKATPNYLQCVTWATTLLKSKSKHLRVAALLGFAWYRTEKFTGLQNAMLLLAELVARYSDHLFPAKPLMRSKAIQLLSTEKVTKLLEREACSAEEAQAALAAYQRLVSVCDKHFPQNGPVLTALGQVLEKHVSTPGSGSAVRDQLPVTSDQSPLGSDQQPATNDQQSTTSNQQPATGLDLPLIDATGASEQPAPKLEIPELVAELLKPISASAPTGRDVTQKNDEDYQDYLTLQAESNKIRPNYDMIIELAVDLLKSKCKDLEAMVWLAFAWFGKHRIAGLKNGSLLMLNALEQFGDKLFPEDGLKRSRSAGFLNRKEIAKILAKEKLTKENAKDVLALQAAWNLLKEEYHKQLGAYFKTGQVSPFKAIGEVIDAQAKEVEELLRPAAQVPTMRPATSTPASTAATTSARPSGTGASVPTGGGVAITSNDSARQGMRKAVLFFFEEEKDGKKTRKAADDVSIYAFSRELRWSKLTLPDYKDKDEGKITAIEGPTPEKQTAVKNWISNSEWEALIPDIEIRFLNDEGFVYWLDGQRYVVQALEAKGGKWNQAGQEIKFHLARLVQRLPELPKLMFKDKKTPFAEKATVKWLEEEVKGMLGSGKGEEKILPPIMGEEYEAINKEYEVACTELPENFEKNAAAMQQAIAGDVRRKGRFLRGLNLANYCLAAGKPELAKALLADLMKKITAYQLAEWEPALCTAVWQSAYLANLKLLRSDDHVAVKAELQAQQSMLFAEIGKHDCLRALELSNRQPKEE
;
A
#
# COMPACT_ATOMS: atom_id res chain seq x y z
N MET A 1 3.91 26.14 -40.18
CA MET A 1 4.44 25.11 -39.26
C MET A 1 5.00 25.82 -38.04
N SER A 2 4.63 25.42 -36.84
CA SER A 2 5.26 25.94 -35.61
C SER A 2 6.74 25.54 -35.58
N LYS A 3 7.65 26.44 -35.21
CA LYS A 3 9.05 26.05 -34.96
C LYS A 3 9.07 25.08 -33.78
N LEU A 4 9.72 23.94 -33.94
CA LEU A 4 10.03 23.05 -32.82
C LEU A 4 11.00 23.79 -31.88
N SER A 5 10.84 23.59 -30.57
CA SER A 5 11.82 24.07 -29.60
C SER A 5 13.14 23.30 -29.78
N PRO A 6 14.32 23.90 -29.47
CA PRO A 6 15.60 23.22 -29.62
C PRO A 6 15.67 21.89 -28.84
N LEU A 7 15.05 21.84 -27.66
CA LEU A 7 14.96 20.65 -26.81
C LEU A 7 14.15 19.51 -27.48
N VAL A 8 13.02 19.83 -28.13
CA VAL A 8 12.24 18.84 -28.88
C VAL A 8 12.98 18.39 -30.13
N ALA A 9 13.67 19.31 -30.84
CA ALA A 9 14.47 18.96 -32.01
C ALA A 9 15.60 17.98 -31.65
N GLU A 10 16.38 18.26 -30.61
CA GLU A 10 17.48 17.40 -30.14
C GLU A 10 17.00 16.00 -29.73
N LEU A 11 15.80 15.89 -29.13
CA LEU A 11 15.21 14.60 -28.75
C LEU A 11 14.71 13.77 -29.95
N LEU A 12 14.55 14.37 -31.12
CA LEU A 12 14.11 13.70 -32.35
C LEU A 12 15.27 13.21 -33.22
N GLU A 13 16.51 13.59 -32.93
CA GLU A 13 17.72 13.08 -33.60
C GLU A 13 17.93 11.58 -33.34
N PRO A 14 18.49 10.80 -34.28
CA PRO A 14 18.68 9.37 -34.13
C PRO A 14 19.67 9.03 -33.01
N ILE A 15 19.51 7.85 -32.39
CA ILE A 15 20.38 7.43 -31.27
C ILE A 15 21.80 7.11 -31.79
N PRO A 16 22.86 7.73 -31.22
CA PRO A 16 24.21 7.58 -31.72
C PRO A 16 24.77 6.18 -31.45
N GLY A 17 25.50 5.62 -32.42
CA GLY A 17 26.24 4.36 -32.27
C GLY A 17 25.39 3.08 -32.35
N GLY A 18 24.11 3.16 -32.72
CA GLY A 18 23.21 2.01 -32.82
C GLY A 18 22.08 2.19 -33.84
N PRO A 19 21.01 1.39 -33.76
CA PRO A 19 19.80 1.59 -34.56
C PRO A 19 19.21 3.00 -34.31
N PRO A 20 18.60 3.68 -35.31
CA PRO A 20 18.09 5.04 -35.14
C PRO A 20 17.12 5.23 -33.97
N THR A 21 16.34 4.19 -33.63
CA THR A 21 15.40 4.17 -32.51
C THR A 21 15.93 3.50 -31.24
N GLY A 22 17.17 2.99 -31.24
CA GLY A 22 17.79 2.27 -30.12
C GLY A 22 17.25 0.85 -29.93
N VAL A 23 17.03 0.46 -28.67
CA VAL A 23 16.52 -0.86 -28.25
C VAL A 23 15.20 -0.73 -27.48
N ASP A 24 14.41 -1.79 -27.35
CA ASP A 24 13.23 -1.77 -26.47
C ASP A 24 13.68 -1.71 -24.99
N LEU A 25 12.87 -1.13 -24.11
CA LEU A 25 13.22 -0.93 -22.69
C LEU A 25 12.61 -2.05 -21.84
N ASP A 26 13.44 -3.02 -21.47
CA ASP A 26 13.12 -4.02 -20.47
C ASP A 26 12.75 -3.34 -19.12
N PRO A 27 11.72 -3.81 -18.38
CA PRO A 27 11.35 -3.27 -17.06
C PRO A 27 12.49 -3.21 -16.03
N ASN A 28 13.55 -4.01 -16.21
CA ASN A 28 14.76 -4.03 -15.39
C ASN A 28 15.78 -2.91 -15.73
N VAL A 29 15.54 -2.08 -16.77
CA VAL A 29 16.39 -0.92 -17.07
C VAL A 29 16.24 0.13 -15.98
N LYS A 30 17.20 0.17 -15.05
CA LYS A 30 17.18 0.98 -13.83
C LYS A 30 16.63 2.39 -14.00
N GLU A 31 17.08 3.17 -14.98
CA GLU A 31 16.66 4.57 -15.13
C GLU A 31 15.21 4.69 -15.63
N TYR A 32 14.69 3.67 -16.32
CA TYR A 32 13.27 3.57 -16.67
C TYR A 32 12.43 3.20 -15.44
N THR A 33 12.88 2.22 -14.64
CA THR A 33 12.22 1.82 -13.40
C THR A 33 12.19 2.97 -12.38
N GLU A 34 13.28 3.72 -12.22
CA GLU A 34 13.39 4.88 -11.33
C GLU A 34 12.49 6.03 -11.79
N LEU A 35 12.38 6.29 -13.10
CA LEU A 35 11.47 7.28 -13.68
C LEU A 35 10.00 6.95 -13.40
N GLU A 36 9.57 5.69 -13.60
CA GLU A 36 8.19 5.29 -13.32
C GLU A 36 7.89 5.34 -11.80
N GLN A 37 8.81 4.86 -10.96
CA GLN A 37 8.66 4.92 -9.50
C GLN A 37 8.54 6.36 -9.00
N GLU A 38 9.40 7.28 -9.46
CA GLU A 38 9.37 8.69 -9.05
C GLU A 38 8.00 9.33 -9.33
N LEU A 39 7.43 9.12 -10.52
CA LEU A 39 6.15 9.68 -10.94
C LEU A 39 4.92 9.05 -10.26
N THR A 40 5.10 7.97 -9.50
CA THR A 40 4.06 7.41 -8.59
C THR A 40 4.12 7.96 -7.17
N LYS A 41 5.18 8.67 -6.77
CA LYS A 41 5.29 9.25 -5.42
C LYS A 41 4.24 10.35 -5.20
N ALA A 42 3.88 10.57 -3.93
CA ALA A 42 2.97 11.65 -3.54
C ALA A 42 3.52 13.06 -3.85
N THR A 43 4.85 13.20 -3.95
CA THR A 43 5.55 14.42 -4.41
C THR A 43 6.72 14.02 -5.32
N PRO A 44 6.51 13.85 -6.64
CA PRO A 44 7.58 13.49 -7.58
C PRO A 44 8.58 14.63 -7.81
N ASN A 45 9.86 14.30 -7.95
CA ASN A 45 10.89 15.23 -8.44
C ASN A 45 10.82 15.35 -9.97
N TYR A 46 9.89 16.16 -10.48
CA TYR A 46 9.67 16.31 -11.92
C TYR A 46 10.91 16.75 -12.71
N LEU A 47 11.80 17.57 -12.12
CA LEU A 47 13.04 17.99 -12.78
C LEU A 47 14.00 16.80 -13.00
N GLN A 48 14.09 15.90 -12.03
CA GLN A 48 14.86 14.66 -12.14
C GLN A 48 14.23 13.68 -13.14
N CYS A 49 12.89 13.61 -13.19
CA CYS A 49 12.17 12.87 -14.23
C CYS A 49 12.46 13.39 -15.64
N VAL A 50 12.51 14.72 -15.83
CA VAL A 50 12.92 15.34 -17.10
C VAL A 50 14.33 14.89 -17.48
N THR A 51 15.30 14.96 -16.56
CA THR A 51 16.69 14.54 -16.81
C THR A 51 16.81 13.06 -17.20
N TRP A 52 16.16 12.14 -16.46
CA TRP A 52 16.20 10.71 -16.77
C TRP A 52 15.54 10.37 -18.10
N ALA A 53 14.32 10.88 -18.35
CA ALA A 53 13.60 10.60 -19.58
C ALA A 53 14.29 11.22 -20.82
N THR A 54 14.85 12.42 -20.68
CA THR A 54 15.71 13.07 -21.69
C THR A 54 16.94 12.20 -22.00
N THR A 55 17.61 11.67 -20.96
CA THR A 55 18.78 10.80 -21.14
C THR A 55 18.41 9.52 -21.88
N LEU A 56 17.35 8.83 -21.46
CA LEU A 56 16.84 7.61 -22.11
C LEU A 56 16.52 7.81 -23.60
N LEU A 57 15.83 8.91 -23.93
CA LEU A 57 15.45 9.24 -25.32
C LEU A 57 16.63 9.67 -26.20
N LYS A 58 17.73 10.18 -25.60
CA LYS A 58 18.96 10.53 -26.33
C LYS A 58 19.87 9.32 -26.57
N SER A 59 20.04 8.44 -25.57
CA SER A 59 21.11 7.42 -25.59
C SER A 59 20.68 5.95 -25.58
N LYS A 60 19.41 5.61 -25.27
CA LYS A 60 18.98 4.20 -25.17
C LYS A 60 17.82 3.80 -26.08
N SER A 61 16.73 4.57 -26.10
CA SER A 61 15.51 4.16 -26.81
C SER A 61 14.58 5.31 -27.17
N LYS A 62 14.07 5.32 -28.40
CA LYS A 62 12.93 6.16 -28.83
C LYS A 62 11.61 5.52 -28.39
N HIS A 63 11.42 5.46 -27.07
CA HIS A 63 10.31 4.76 -26.43
C HIS A 63 9.15 5.73 -26.14
N LEU A 64 7.99 5.54 -26.78
CA LEU A 64 6.85 6.46 -26.67
C LEU A 64 6.31 6.60 -25.24
N ARG A 65 6.41 5.55 -24.41
CA ARG A 65 6.03 5.64 -22.99
C ARG A 65 6.94 6.61 -22.22
N VAL A 66 8.23 6.68 -22.57
CA VAL A 66 9.19 7.61 -21.96
C VAL A 66 8.93 9.03 -22.45
N ALA A 67 8.64 9.21 -23.74
CA ALA A 67 8.23 10.51 -24.29
C ALA A 67 6.93 11.04 -23.65
N ALA A 68 5.96 10.17 -23.34
CA ALA A 68 4.75 10.56 -22.62
C ALA A 68 4.98 10.86 -21.13
N LEU A 69 5.89 10.13 -20.46
CA LEU A 69 6.31 10.43 -19.08
C LEU A 69 7.09 11.75 -18.99
N LEU A 70 8.01 11.99 -19.92
CA LEU A 70 8.69 13.27 -20.10
C LEU A 70 7.68 14.39 -20.34
N GLY A 71 6.70 14.16 -21.20
CA GLY A 71 5.64 15.12 -21.48
C GLY A 71 4.79 15.49 -20.26
N PHE A 72 4.47 14.52 -19.41
CA PHE A 72 3.82 14.80 -18.13
C PHE A 72 4.76 15.57 -17.17
N ALA A 73 6.04 15.22 -17.11
CA ALA A 73 7.01 15.95 -16.28
C ALA A 73 7.20 17.41 -16.74
N TRP A 74 7.32 17.66 -18.05
CA TRP A 74 7.33 18.99 -18.64
C TRP A 74 6.05 19.77 -18.38
N TYR A 75 4.86 19.16 -18.49
CA TYR A 75 3.62 19.85 -18.08
C TYR A 75 3.65 20.28 -16.60
N ARG A 76 4.31 19.51 -15.74
CA ARG A 76 4.44 19.84 -14.30
C ARG A 76 5.55 20.87 -13.99
N THR A 77 6.52 21.10 -14.86
CA THR A 77 7.56 22.15 -14.72
C THR A 77 7.26 23.42 -15.52
N GLU A 78 6.78 23.28 -16.76
CA GLU A 78 6.66 24.32 -17.80
C GLU A 78 5.20 24.54 -18.28
N LYS A 79 4.22 23.96 -17.58
CA LYS A 79 2.78 24.18 -17.82
C LYS A 79 2.37 23.93 -19.28
N PHE A 80 1.65 24.86 -19.91
CA PHE A 80 1.16 24.71 -21.28
C PHE A 80 2.29 24.65 -22.32
N THR A 81 3.39 25.38 -22.12
CA THR A 81 4.59 25.28 -22.96
C THR A 81 5.19 23.87 -22.91
N GLY A 82 5.29 23.29 -21.71
CA GLY A 82 5.73 21.91 -21.52
C GLY A 82 4.79 20.88 -22.17
N LEU A 83 3.48 21.08 -22.07
CA LEU A 83 2.47 20.22 -22.71
C LEU A 83 2.49 20.35 -24.25
N GLN A 84 2.72 21.55 -24.78
CA GLN A 84 2.91 21.78 -26.21
C GLN A 84 4.16 21.04 -26.73
N ASN A 85 5.30 21.20 -26.03
CA ASN A 85 6.54 20.46 -26.31
C ASN A 85 6.31 18.93 -26.29
N ALA A 86 5.54 18.43 -25.33
CA ALA A 86 5.18 17.02 -25.21
C ALA A 86 4.40 16.48 -26.42
N MET A 87 3.36 17.19 -26.84
CA MET A 87 2.51 16.77 -27.97
C MET A 87 3.26 16.86 -29.31
N LEU A 88 4.10 17.87 -29.49
CA LEU A 88 4.98 17.97 -30.65
C LEU A 88 6.04 16.86 -30.68
N LEU A 89 6.67 16.55 -29.54
CA LEU A 89 7.63 15.44 -29.45
C LEU A 89 6.99 14.09 -29.83
N LEU A 90 5.81 13.78 -29.29
CA LEU A 90 5.10 12.54 -29.63
C LEU A 90 4.67 12.50 -31.11
N ALA A 91 4.16 13.60 -31.65
CA ALA A 91 3.74 13.68 -33.05
C ALA A 91 4.93 13.49 -34.01
N GLU A 92 6.04 14.16 -33.75
CA GLU A 92 7.22 14.10 -34.62
C GLU A 92 8.00 12.78 -34.44
N LEU A 93 7.98 12.14 -33.26
CA LEU A 93 8.51 10.78 -33.11
C LEU A 93 7.73 9.81 -34.01
N VAL A 94 6.40 9.77 -33.92
CA VAL A 94 5.56 8.87 -34.73
C VAL A 94 5.71 9.16 -36.22
N ALA A 95 5.75 10.44 -36.63
CA ALA A 95 5.91 10.82 -38.03
C ALA A 95 7.29 10.48 -38.63
N ARG A 96 8.36 10.46 -37.82
CA ARG A 96 9.74 10.16 -38.29
C ARG A 96 10.09 8.68 -38.25
N TYR A 97 9.62 7.95 -37.23
CA TYR A 97 10.10 6.60 -36.91
C TYR A 97 9.02 5.51 -36.94
N SER A 98 7.73 5.90 -37.06
CA SER A 98 6.57 5.03 -37.29
C SER A 98 6.58 3.70 -36.52
N ASP A 99 6.90 2.59 -37.20
CA ASP A 99 6.83 1.22 -36.67
C ASP A 99 8.14 0.73 -36.05
N HIS A 100 9.23 1.49 -36.21
CA HIS A 100 10.52 1.24 -35.53
C HIS A 100 10.54 1.78 -34.09
N LEU A 101 9.46 2.42 -33.64
CA LEU A 101 9.29 2.95 -32.28
C LEU A 101 8.91 1.88 -31.26
N PHE A 102 9.39 2.08 -30.03
CA PHE A 102 9.11 1.21 -28.91
C PHE A 102 7.95 1.74 -28.02
N PRO A 103 7.14 0.87 -27.39
CA PRO A 103 7.18 -0.60 -27.45
C PRO A 103 6.84 -1.13 -28.84
N ALA A 104 7.38 -2.29 -29.22
CA ALA A 104 7.24 -2.82 -30.58
C ALA A 104 5.78 -3.09 -31.06
N LYS A 105 4.82 -3.25 -30.14
CA LYS A 105 3.39 -3.52 -30.47
C LYS A 105 2.59 -2.22 -30.72
N PRO A 106 1.90 -2.04 -31.87
CA PRO A 106 1.16 -0.81 -32.19
C PRO A 106 0.12 -0.39 -31.13
N LEU A 107 -0.62 -1.34 -30.55
CA LEU A 107 -1.58 -1.05 -29.47
C LEU A 107 -0.91 -0.48 -28.20
N MET A 108 0.35 -0.86 -27.94
CA MET A 108 1.11 -0.33 -26.80
C MET A 108 1.71 1.05 -27.11
N ARG A 109 2.10 1.32 -28.36
CA ARG A 109 2.43 2.68 -28.84
C ARG A 109 1.25 3.64 -28.66
N SER A 110 0.06 3.21 -29.08
CA SER A 110 -1.20 3.95 -28.90
C SER A 110 -1.50 4.23 -27.42
N LYS A 111 -1.53 3.20 -26.56
CA LYS A 111 -1.73 3.36 -25.11
C LYS A 111 -0.69 4.26 -24.43
N ALA A 112 0.55 4.28 -24.92
CA ALA A 112 1.59 5.18 -24.41
C ALA A 112 1.28 6.66 -24.72
N ILE A 113 0.84 6.98 -25.94
CA ILE A 113 0.42 8.35 -26.33
C ILE A 113 -0.82 8.78 -25.54
N GLN A 114 -1.78 7.87 -25.35
CA GLN A 114 -3.02 8.11 -24.61
C GLN A 114 -2.80 8.55 -23.14
N LEU A 115 -1.63 8.31 -22.55
CA LEU A 115 -1.29 8.72 -21.18
C LEU A 115 -1.56 10.20 -20.90
N LEU A 116 -1.26 11.08 -21.87
CA LEU A 116 -1.49 12.54 -21.74
C LEU A 116 -2.97 12.94 -21.74
N SER A 117 -3.87 12.05 -22.19
CA SER A 117 -5.33 12.24 -22.14
C SER A 117 -6.01 11.46 -21.00
N THR A 118 -5.25 10.98 -20.01
CA THR A 118 -5.82 10.34 -18.83
C THR A 118 -6.50 11.36 -17.90
N GLU A 119 -7.53 10.91 -17.17
CA GLU A 119 -8.34 11.74 -16.27
C GLU A 119 -7.50 12.51 -15.22
N LYS A 120 -6.38 11.92 -14.78
CA LYS A 120 -5.41 12.56 -13.87
C LYS A 120 -4.76 13.80 -14.51
N VAL A 121 -4.48 13.77 -15.81
CA VAL A 121 -3.86 14.88 -16.55
C VAL A 121 -4.91 15.93 -16.92
N THR A 122 -6.07 15.50 -17.44
CA THR A 122 -7.13 16.44 -17.84
C THR A 122 -7.69 17.23 -16.65
N LYS A 123 -7.95 16.60 -15.49
CA LYS A 123 -8.40 17.30 -14.27
C LYS A 123 -7.36 18.24 -13.65
N LEU A 124 -6.07 18.07 -13.95
CA LEU A 124 -5.03 19.05 -13.59
C LEU A 124 -5.07 20.22 -14.59
N LEU A 125 -5.16 19.92 -15.89
CA LEU A 125 -5.20 20.92 -16.96
C LEU A 125 -6.44 21.82 -16.87
N GLU A 126 -7.61 21.29 -16.53
CA GLU A 126 -8.86 22.07 -16.30
C GLU A 126 -8.74 23.15 -15.22
N ARG A 127 -7.76 23.02 -14.31
CA ARG A 127 -7.56 23.89 -13.14
C ARG A 127 -6.32 24.77 -13.26
N GLU A 128 -5.61 24.66 -14.37
CA GLU A 128 -4.36 25.35 -14.65
C GLU A 128 -4.65 26.63 -15.44
N ALA A 129 -4.06 27.75 -15.01
CA ALA A 129 -4.22 29.02 -15.73
C ALA A 129 -3.32 29.07 -16.98
N CYS A 130 -3.79 29.71 -18.04
CA CYS A 130 -3.03 29.95 -19.28
C CYS A 130 -3.44 31.25 -19.95
N SER A 131 -2.55 31.77 -20.80
CA SER A 131 -2.89 32.80 -21.79
C SER A 131 -3.61 32.19 -23.01
N ALA A 132 -4.32 33.04 -23.76
CA ALA A 132 -4.95 32.63 -25.02
C ALA A 132 -3.93 32.11 -26.05
N GLU A 133 -2.72 32.66 -26.06
CA GLU A 133 -1.63 32.24 -26.97
C GLU A 133 -1.12 30.84 -26.62
N GLU A 134 -0.88 30.55 -25.33
CA GLU A 134 -0.50 29.22 -24.86
C GLU A 134 -1.59 28.17 -25.12
N ALA A 135 -2.85 28.51 -24.86
CA ALA A 135 -3.98 27.63 -25.13
C ALA A 135 -4.10 27.30 -26.62
N GLN A 136 -3.98 28.30 -27.50
CA GLN A 136 -4.04 28.13 -28.94
C GLN A 136 -2.83 27.36 -29.48
N ALA A 137 -1.63 27.60 -28.94
CA ALA A 137 -0.40 26.91 -29.30
C ALA A 137 -0.44 25.42 -28.89
N ALA A 138 -0.98 25.12 -27.70
CA ALA A 138 -1.23 23.76 -27.24
C ALA A 138 -2.31 23.06 -28.09
N LEU A 139 -3.42 23.73 -28.43
CA LEU A 139 -4.47 23.18 -29.30
C LEU A 139 -3.93 22.86 -30.71
N ALA A 140 -3.08 23.71 -31.29
CA ALA A 140 -2.42 23.44 -32.56
C ALA A 140 -1.46 22.22 -32.50
N ALA A 141 -0.74 22.05 -31.39
CA ALA A 141 0.10 20.88 -31.15
C ALA A 141 -0.71 19.59 -30.94
N TYR A 142 -1.86 19.68 -30.27
CA TYR A 142 -2.85 18.60 -30.15
C TYR A 142 -3.39 18.16 -31.52
N GLN A 143 -3.81 19.12 -32.36
CA GLN A 143 -4.30 18.85 -33.72
C GLN A 143 -3.21 18.19 -34.59
N ARG A 144 -1.94 18.60 -34.45
CA ARG A 144 -0.79 17.95 -35.10
C ARG A 144 -0.61 16.51 -34.62
N LEU A 145 -0.72 16.24 -33.31
CA LEU A 145 -0.63 14.90 -32.75
C LEU A 145 -1.74 13.98 -33.27
N VAL A 146 -3.01 14.41 -33.20
CA VAL A 146 -4.16 13.65 -33.72
C VAL A 146 -3.97 13.34 -35.22
N SER A 147 -3.64 14.33 -36.05
CA SER A 147 -3.44 14.14 -37.50
C SER A 147 -2.28 13.21 -37.87
N VAL A 148 -1.31 12.99 -36.98
CA VAL A 148 -0.29 11.94 -37.14
C VAL A 148 -0.82 10.59 -36.63
N CYS A 149 -1.45 10.56 -35.46
CA CYS A 149 -2.01 9.35 -34.89
C CYS A 149 -3.04 8.67 -35.81
N ASP A 150 -3.94 9.41 -36.45
CA ASP A 150 -4.94 8.88 -37.37
C ASP A 150 -4.30 8.16 -38.57
N LYS A 151 -3.14 8.64 -39.03
CA LYS A 151 -2.41 8.07 -40.19
C LYS A 151 -1.61 6.82 -39.83
N HIS A 152 -1.06 6.77 -38.62
CA HIS A 152 -0.17 5.68 -38.18
C HIS A 152 -0.87 4.62 -37.32
N PHE A 153 -2.08 4.86 -36.82
CA PHE A 153 -2.85 3.91 -36.00
C PHE A 153 -4.32 3.73 -36.48
N PRO A 154 -4.59 3.53 -37.78
CA PRO A 154 -5.95 3.64 -38.37
C PRO A 154 -7.01 2.67 -37.82
N GLN A 155 -6.61 1.60 -37.12
CA GLN A 155 -7.54 0.66 -36.46
C GLN A 155 -7.50 0.72 -34.92
N ASN A 156 -6.51 1.39 -34.32
CA ASN A 156 -6.21 1.30 -32.88
C ASN A 156 -5.65 2.64 -32.34
N GLY A 157 -6.19 3.78 -32.81
CA GLY A 157 -5.72 5.11 -32.44
C GLY A 157 -5.86 5.44 -30.95
N PRO A 158 -5.00 6.31 -30.39
CA PRO A 158 -5.10 6.74 -29.00
C PRO A 158 -6.35 7.60 -28.80
N VAL A 159 -7.15 7.31 -27.75
CA VAL A 159 -8.34 8.11 -27.43
C VAL A 159 -7.90 9.42 -26.73
N LEU A 160 -7.75 10.48 -27.53
CA LEU A 160 -7.27 11.80 -27.07
C LEU A 160 -8.40 12.85 -26.90
N THR A 161 -9.65 12.47 -27.09
CA THR A 161 -10.81 13.40 -27.12
C THR A 161 -10.96 14.24 -25.84
N ALA A 162 -10.72 13.65 -24.66
CA ALA A 162 -10.80 14.37 -23.40
C ALA A 162 -9.72 15.46 -23.23
N LEU A 163 -8.53 15.26 -23.81
CA LEU A 163 -7.49 16.29 -23.85
C LEU A 163 -7.88 17.43 -24.80
N GLY A 164 -8.45 17.10 -25.97
CA GLY A 164 -8.96 18.09 -26.93
C GLY A 164 -10.03 19.01 -26.32
N GLN A 165 -11.05 18.42 -25.69
CA GLN A 165 -12.15 19.15 -25.05
C GLN A 165 -11.67 20.16 -23.99
N VAL A 166 -10.65 19.82 -23.21
CA VAL A 166 -10.08 20.73 -22.19
C VAL A 166 -9.27 21.86 -22.83
N LEU A 167 -8.53 21.58 -23.91
CA LEU A 167 -7.79 22.62 -24.65
C LEU A 167 -8.74 23.58 -25.39
N GLU A 168 -9.79 23.05 -26.04
CA GLU A 168 -10.83 23.83 -26.70
C GLU A 168 -11.59 24.74 -25.71
N LYS A 169 -11.88 24.24 -24.50
CA LYS A 169 -12.48 25.00 -23.40
C LYS A 169 -11.59 26.18 -22.94
N HIS A 170 -10.28 25.96 -22.82
CA HIS A 170 -9.31 27.02 -22.48
C HIS A 170 -9.18 28.08 -23.57
N VAL A 171 -9.10 27.67 -24.85
CA VAL A 171 -9.15 28.60 -25.99
C VAL A 171 -10.46 29.40 -26.02
N SER A 172 -11.57 28.78 -25.66
CA SER A 172 -12.91 29.41 -25.63
C SER A 172 -13.16 30.29 -24.39
N THR A 173 -12.31 30.22 -23.35
CA THR A 173 -12.52 30.90 -22.06
C THR A 173 -11.21 31.51 -21.51
N PRO A 174 -10.54 32.41 -22.25
CA PRO A 174 -9.29 33.00 -21.80
C PRO A 174 -9.51 33.91 -20.58
N GLY A 175 -9.00 33.51 -19.40
CA GLY A 175 -8.83 34.41 -18.26
C GLY A 175 -9.78 34.29 -17.06
N SER A 176 -10.47 33.15 -16.84
CA SER A 176 -11.32 32.98 -15.64
C SER A 176 -10.56 32.59 -14.36
N GLY A 177 -9.34 33.09 -14.16
CA GLY A 177 -8.54 32.91 -12.94
C GLY A 177 -8.71 34.10 -11.99
N SER A 178 -9.47 33.92 -10.91
CA SER A 178 -9.77 35.03 -9.97
C SER A 178 -8.51 35.57 -9.28
N ALA A 179 -8.35 36.89 -9.28
CA ALA A 179 -7.20 37.55 -8.68
C ALA A 179 -7.32 37.64 -7.15
N VAL A 180 -6.21 37.40 -6.45
CA VAL A 180 -5.98 37.85 -5.06
C VAL A 180 -4.59 38.49 -4.97
N ARG A 181 -4.59 39.82 -4.99
CA ARG A 181 -3.53 40.72 -4.47
C ARG A 181 -3.46 40.56 -2.93
N ASP A 182 -2.42 40.94 -2.20
CA ASP A 182 -1.07 41.51 -2.45
C ASP A 182 -0.26 41.21 -1.15
N GLN A 183 1.03 41.49 -0.92
CA GLN A 183 2.06 42.28 -1.62
C GLN A 183 3.47 41.79 -1.20
N LEU A 184 4.54 42.43 -1.70
CA LEU A 184 5.90 42.36 -1.14
C LEU A 184 6.46 43.79 -0.99
N PRO A 185 7.02 44.18 0.17
CA PRO A 185 7.79 45.43 0.28
C PRO A 185 9.19 45.26 -0.33
N VAL A 186 9.63 46.25 -1.11
CA VAL A 186 11.01 46.36 -1.62
C VAL A 186 11.78 47.38 -0.80
N THR A 187 13.02 47.06 -0.42
CA THR A 187 14.04 48.06 -0.09
C THR A 187 15.40 47.63 -0.64
N SER A 188 16.04 48.51 -1.41
CA SER A 188 17.49 48.51 -1.65
C SER A 188 18.21 48.98 -0.36
N ASP A 189 19.52 48.80 -0.13
CA ASP A 189 20.62 49.23 -0.99
C ASP A 189 22.00 48.64 -0.56
N GLN A 190 23.09 49.26 -1.07
CA GLN A 190 24.47 48.78 -1.20
C GLN A 190 25.32 48.65 0.08
N SER A 191 26.50 48.01 -0.10
CA SER A 191 27.58 47.77 0.88
C SER A 191 28.34 49.04 1.32
N PRO A 192 29.26 48.95 2.31
CA PRO A 192 30.68 48.80 1.91
C PRO A 192 31.54 47.90 2.84
N LEU A 193 32.83 47.75 2.49
CA LEU A 193 33.86 47.07 3.28
C LEU A 193 34.68 48.04 4.16
N GLY A 194 35.36 47.47 5.17
CA GLY A 194 36.53 48.05 5.85
C GLY A 194 36.46 47.89 7.37
N SER A 195 37.51 47.65 8.15
CA SER A 195 38.88 47.11 7.98
C SER A 195 39.67 47.57 9.22
N ASP A 196 40.59 46.73 9.71
CA ASP A 196 41.79 47.09 10.46
C ASP A 196 41.81 47.34 12.01
N GLN A 197 42.81 46.67 12.60
CA GLN A 197 43.77 47.08 13.65
C GLN A 197 43.53 46.78 15.15
N GLN A 198 44.24 45.71 15.57
CA GLN A 198 44.91 45.43 16.85
C GLN A 198 45.88 46.56 17.31
N PRO A 199 46.30 46.66 18.61
CA PRO A 199 47.35 45.78 19.20
C PRO A 199 47.16 45.40 20.70
N ALA A 200 47.59 44.20 21.17
CA ALA A 200 48.85 43.85 21.88
C ALA A 200 48.99 44.41 23.33
N THR A 201 49.73 43.86 24.32
CA THR A 201 50.77 42.78 24.46
C THR A 201 50.51 41.98 25.77
N ASN A 202 51.18 40.91 26.25
CA ASN A 202 52.33 40.05 25.86
C ASN A 202 52.09 38.62 26.50
N ASP A 203 52.99 37.70 26.91
CA ASP A 203 54.47 37.58 27.06
C ASP A 203 54.96 36.08 26.90
N GLN A 204 56.02 35.62 27.58
CA GLN A 204 56.79 34.39 27.25
C GLN A 204 57.14 33.40 28.41
N GLN A 205 57.22 32.09 28.08
CA GLN A 205 58.28 31.09 28.44
C GLN A 205 58.50 30.59 29.91
N SER A 206 59.12 29.42 30.23
CA SER A 206 59.77 28.35 29.42
C SER A 206 59.89 26.94 30.09
N THR A 207 60.39 25.99 29.27
CA THR A 207 60.84 24.56 29.37
C THR A 207 61.79 24.12 30.54
N THR A 208 62.21 22.86 30.85
CA THR A 208 62.20 21.46 30.25
C THR A 208 62.76 20.37 31.24
N SER A 209 62.61 19.03 30.96
CA SER A 209 63.74 18.04 30.74
C SER A 209 63.53 16.55 31.19
N ASN A 210 63.70 15.57 30.26
CA ASN A 210 64.33 14.20 30.31
C ASN A 210 64.08 13.14 31.46
N GLN A 211 64.35 11.81 31.37
CA GLN A 211 64.99 10.89 30.37
C GLN A 211 64.55 9.38 30.50
N GLN A 212 65.22 8.44 29.80
CA GLN A 212 64.94 6.98 29.63
C GLN A 212 66.24 6.21 29.14
N PRO A 213 66.32 4.88 28.81
CA PRO A 213 65.40 3.70 28.93
C PRO A 213 66.03 2.29 29.29
N ALA A 214 65.17 1.25 29.41
CA ALA A 214 65.28 -0.18 28.96
C ALA A 214 66.34 -1.22 29.46
N THR A 215 65.86 -2.45 29.78
CA THR A 215 66.37 -3.82 29.40
C THR A 215 65.50 -4.94 30.02
N GLY A 216 65.64 -6.23 29.64
CA GLY A 216 64.85 -7.37 30.20
C GLY A 216 65.14 -8.76 29.58
N LEU A 217 64.61 -9.86 30.16
CA LEU A 217 64.67 -11.25 29.63
C LEU A 217 63.72 -12.27 30.37
N ASP A 218 63.62 -13.49 29.82
CA ASP A 218 63.18 -14.79 30.38
C ASP A 218 61.69 -15.19 30.62
N LEU A 219 61.51 -16.52 30.66
CA LEU A 219 60.33 -17.42 30.70
C LEU A 219 60.75 -18.73 31.42
N PRO A 220 59.87 -19.71 31.73
CA PRO A 220 58.42 -19.69 31.97
C PRO A 220 58.04 -20.32 33.35
N LEU A 221 56.75 -20.37 33.72
CA LEU A 221 56.18 -21.57 34.39
C LEU A 221 54.64 -21.64 34.25
N ILE A 222 54.05 -22.72 34.74
CA ILE A 222 52.64 -23.11 34.55
C ILE A 222 51.94 -23.15 35.91
N ASP A 223 50.73 -22.61 36.01
CA ASP A 223 49.64 -23.28 36.74
C ASP A 223 48.25 -22.85 36.21
N ALA A 224 47.20 -23.57 36.57
CA ALA A 224 45.84 -23.38 36.06
C ALA A 224 44.81 -23.20 37.18
N THR A 225 43.89 -22.24 37.03
CA THR A 225 42.48 -22.24 37.50
C THR A 225 41.91 -20.81 37.41
N GLY A 226 40.57 -20.69 37.43
CA GLY A 226 39.85 -19.41 37.41
C GLY A 226 39.20 -19.13 36.06
N ALA A 227 37.87 -19.10 36.03
CA ALA A 227 37.11 -18.74 34.84
C ALA A 227 37.24 -17.22 34.57
N SER A 228 37.60 -16.85 33.35
CA SER A 228 37.55 -15.45 32.93
C SER A 228 36.14 -15.09 32.48
N GLU A 229 35.44 -14.29 33.29
CA GLU A 229 34.43 -13.41 32.74
C GLU A 229 35.14 -12.47 31.76
N GLN A 230 34.86 -12.61 30.45
CA GLN A 230 35.31 -11.62 29.49
C GLN A 230 34.50 -10.34 29.69
N PRO A 231 35.12 -9.19 30.01
CA PRO A 231 34.38 -7.93 30.10
C PRO A 231 33.78 -7.60 28.74
N ALA A 232 32.53 -7.13 28.73
CA ALA A 232 31.80 -6.82 27.51
C ALA A 232 32.58 -5.84 26.61
N PRO A 233 32.53 -6.00 25.28
CA PRO A 233 33.31 -5.18 24.36
C PRO A 233 32.90 -3.71 24.48
N LYS A 234 33.84 -2.87 24.93
CA LYS A 234 33.64 -1.41 25.00
C LYS A 234 33.35 -0.87 23.59
N LEU A 235 32.19 -0.24 23.44
CA LEU A 235 31.77 0.39 22.19
C LEU A 235 32.55 1.69 21.98
N GLU A 236 33.02 1.89 20.75
CA GLU A 236 33.74 3.10 20.35
C GLU A 236 32.77 4.30 20.35
N ILE A 237 32.97 5.26 21.26
CA ILE A 237 32.18 6.49 21.35
C ILE A 237 32.73 7.49 20.31
N PRO A 238 31.94 7.94 19.31
CA PRO A 238 32.39 8.95 18.35
C PRO A 238 32.65 10.30 19.01
N GLU A 239 33.60 11.07 18.47
CA GLU A 239 33.97 12.40 18.99
C GLU A 239 32.75 13.35 19.13
N LEU A 240 31.86 13.37 18.14
CA LEU A 240 30.60 14.12 18.16
C LEU A 240 29.70 13.77 19.37
N VAL A 241 29.69 12.49 19.78
CA VAL A 241 28.92 12.03 20.94
C VAL A 241 29.66 12.38 22.23
N ALA A 242 30.98 12.17 22.28
CA ALA A 242 31.83 12.54 23.42
C ALA A 242 31.80 14.06 23.71
N GLU A 243 31.68 14.89 22.68
CA GLU A 243 31.56 16.34 22.83
C GLU A 243 30.23 16.74 23.50
N LEU A 244 29.11 16.13 23.08
CA LEU A 244 27.79 16.35 23.66
C LEU A 244 27.65 15.81 25.09
N LEU A 245 28.52 14.89 25.50
CA LEU A 245 28.56 14.34 26.86
C LEU A 245 29.39 15.19 27.83
N LYS A 246 30.13 16.22 27.38
CA LYS A 246 30.86 17.13 28.26
C LYS A 246 29.90 17.84 29.23
N PRO A 247 30.14 17.86 30.55
CA PRO A 247 29.34 18.64 31.51
C PRO A 247 29.28 20.13 31.13
N ILE A 248 28.12 20.76 31.28
CA ILE A 248 27.89 22.16 30.87
C ILE A 248 28.67 23.13 31.78
N SER A 249 28.67 22.89 33.09
CA SER A 249 29.58 23.58 34.01
C SER A 249 29.91 22.72 35.23
N ALA A 250 30.91 23.13 36.02
CA ALA A 250 31.28 22.44 37.25
C ALA A 250 30.22 22.55 38.36
N SER A 251 29.36 23.57 38.33
CA SER A 251 28.26 23.78 39.29
C SER A 251 26.93 23.21 38.83
N ALA A 252 26.70 23.13 37.51
CA ALA A 252 25.49 22.59 36.88
C ALA A 252 25.90 21.67 35.72
N PRO A 253 26.30 20.41 35.99
CA PRO A 253 26.82 19.50 34.95
C PRO A 253 25.78 19.20 33.86
N THR A 254 24.48 19.21 34.22
CA THR A 254 23.36 19.00 33.29
C THR A 254 22.69 20.29 32.82
N GLY A 255 23.19 21.47 33.19
CA GLY A 255 22.62 22.76 32.77
C GLY A 255 21.32 23.13 33.49
N ARG A 256 20.34 23.68 32.74
CA ARG A 256 19.05 24.19 33.25
C ARG A 256 17.84 23.53 32.56
N ASP A 257 16.65 23.61 33.18
CA ASP A 257 15.39 23.16 32.58
C ASP A 257 14.85 24.19 31.57
N VAL A 258 15.27 24.07 30.30
CA VAL A 258 14.78 24.91 29.19
C VAL A 258 13.30 24.65 28.82
N THR A 259 12.61 23.71 29.48
CA THR A 259 11.18 23.45 29.23
C THR A 259 10.25 24.39 30.01
N GLN A 260 10.80 25.27 30.85
CA GLN A 260 10.06 26.27 31.62
C GLN A 260 9.69 27.49 30.78
N LYS A 261 8.45 27.97 30.92
CA LYS A 261 7.88 29.06 30.08
C LYS A 261 8.56 30.42 30.22
N ASN A 262 9.36 30.60 31.26
CA ASN A 262 10.13 31.81 31.56
C ASN A 262 11.62 31.65 31.22
N ASP A 263 12.02 30.54 30.61
CA ASP A 263 13.36 30.36 30.09
C ASP A 263 13.50 31.02 28.71
N GLU A 264 14.68 31.58 28.44
CA GLU A 264 15.00 32.28 27.19
C GLU A 264 15.07 31.29 26.01
N ASP A 265 15.56 30.07 26.26
CA ASP A 265 15.70 29.02 25.25
C ASP A 265 14.38 28.24 25.00
N TYR A 266 13.30 28.59 25.71
CA TYR A 266 12.02 27.86 25.64
C TYR A 266 11.40 27.84 24.24
N GLN A 267 11.59 28.90 23.45
CA GLN A 267 11.09 28.95 22.07
C GLN A 267 11.89 28.03 21.13
N ASP A 268 13.18 27.83 21.39
CA ASP A 268 14.02 26.92 20.61
C ASP A 268 13.70 25.46 20.95
N TYR A 269 13.47 25.14 22.23
CA TYR A 269 12.95 23.84 22.65
C TYR A 269 11.57 23.55 22.04
N LEU A 270 10.64 24.52 22.03
CA LEU A 270 9.34 24.37 21.37
C LEU A 270 9.47 24.21 19.85
N THR A 271 10.41 24.92 19.21
CA THR A 271 10.67 24.82 17.76
C THR A 271 11.23 23.44 17.41
N LEU A 272 12.19 22.95 18.20
CA LEU A 272 12.75 21.60 18.10
C LEU A 272 11.66 20.51 18.28
N GLN A 273 10.79 20.66 19.28
CA GLN A 273 9.65 19.76 19.51
C GLN A 273 8.64 19.81 18.34
N ALA A 274 8.33 20.99 17.83
CA ALA A 274 7.38 21.17 16.74
C ALA A 274 7.90 20.57 15.43
N GLU A 275 9.17 20.82 15.07
CA GLU A 275 9.83 20.28 13.89
C GLU A 275 9.86 18.75 13.92
N SER A 276 10.28 18.18 15.07
CA SER A 276 10.36 16.73 15.28
C SER A 276 9.01 16.01 15.19
N ASN A 277 7.89 16.73 15.29
CA ASN A 277 6.55 16.17 15.14
C ASN A 277 5.88 16.46 13.78
N LYS A 278 6.57 17.12 12.83
CA LYS A 278 6.05 17.31 11.46
C LYS A 278 6.02 16.00 10.67
N ILE A 279 5.12 15.95 9.68
CA ILE A 279 5.03 14.84 8.69
C ILE A 279 6.29 14.80 7.79
N ARG A 280 6.97 15.95 7.63
CA ARG A 280 8.28 16.08 6.97
C ARG A 280 9.17 16.98 7.82
N PRO A 281 9.97 16.42 8.75
CA PRO A 281 10.88 17.19 9.60
C PRO A 281 12.11 17.68 8.82
N ASN A 282 12.55 18.90 9.09
CA ASN A 282 13.85 19.41 8.70
C ASN A 282 14.94 18.87 9.65
N TYR A 283 15.60 17.78 9.24
CA TYR A 283 16.63 17.13 10.05
C TYR A 283 17.85 18.01 10.33
N ASP A 284 18.22 18.95 9.46
CA ASP A 284 19.35 19.86 9.72
C ASP A 284 19.03 20.79 10.89
N MET A 285 17.85 21.42 10.89
CA MET A 285 17.44 22.32 11.97
C MET A 285 17.20 21.58 13.30
N ILE A 286 16.74 20.32 13.26
CA ILE A 286 16.65 19.48 14.47
C ILE A 286 18.04 19.18 15.03
N ILE A 287 19.03 18.88 14.16
CA ILE A 287 20.41 18.65 14.59
C ILE A 287 21.01 19.93 15.18
N GLU A 288 20.86 21.06 14.50
CA GLU A 288 21.40 22.36 14.92
C GLU A 288 20.85 22.79 16.29
N LEU A 289 19.53 22.85 16.45
CA LEU A 289 18.88 23.25 17.71
C LEU A 289 19.16 22.26 18.85
N ALA A 290 19.10 20.94 18.60
CA ALA A 290 19.40 19.97 19.64
C ALA A 290 20.89 19.96 20.02
N VAL A 291 21.80 20.23 19.09
CA VAL A 291 23.23 20.31 19.37
C VAL A 291 23.57 21.56 20.19
N ASP A 292 23.01 22.74 19.90
CA ASP A 292 23.26 23.91 20.77
C ASP A 292 22.73 23.67 22.19
N LEU A 293 21.45 23.29 22.31
CA LEU A 293 20.82 23.00 23.61
C LEU A 293 21.64 21.99 24.42
N LEU A 294 22.06 20.88 23.79
CA LEU A 294 22.84 19.83 24.45
C LEU A 294 24.30 20.21 24.73
N LYS A 295 24.91 21.12 23.96
CA LYS A 295 26.26 21.63 24.24
C LYS A 295 26.27 22.67 25.35
N SER A 296 25.35 23.63 25.33
CA SER A 296 25.47 24.88 26.10
C SER A 296 24.38 25.11 27.16
N LYS A 297 23.18 24.53 27.03
CA LYS A 297 22.01 24.92 27.85
C LYS A 297 21.50 23.84 28.81
N CYS A 298 21.28 22.61 28.33
CA CYS A 298 20.64 21.52 29.09
C CYS A 298 21.11 20.12 28.64
N LYS A 299 21.17 19.14 29.54
CA LYS A 299 21.25 17.71 29.19
C LYS A 299 19.86 17.09 29.28
N ASP A 300 19.06 17.29 28.25
CA ASP A 300 17.69 16.80 28.16
C ASP A 300 17.58 15.52 27.30
N LEU A 301 16.93 14.49 27.86
CA LEU A 301 16.80 13.18 27.22
C LEU A 301 15.81 13.17 26.05
N GLU A 302 14.79 14.05 26.04
CA GLU A 302 13.86 14.20 24.92
C GLU A 302 14.53 14.92 23.74
N ALA A 303 15.37 15.91 24.00
CA ALA A 303 16.26 16.52 23.01
C ALA A 303 17.26 15.50 22.43
N MET A 304 17.87 14.63 23.26
CA MET A 304 18.73 13.53 22.77
C MET A 304 17.96 12.54 21.89
N VAL A 305 16.70 12.25 22.22
CA VAL A 305 15.82 11.38 21.42
C VAL A 305 15.48 12.00 20.06
N TRP A 306 15.22 13.31 20.00
CA TRP A 306 15.00 14.01 18.73
C TRP A 306 16.28 14.12 17.89
N LEU A 307 17.43 14.34 18.52
CA LEU A 307 18.73 14.31 17.85
C LEU A 307 19.03 12.92 17.27
N ALA A 308 18.77 11.84 18.02
CA ALA A 308 18.90 10.46 17.54
C ALA A 308 17.99 10.18 16.32
N PHE A 309 16.76 10.71 16.33
CA PHE A 309 15.84 10.63 15.20
C PHE A 309 16.32 11.41 13.97
N ALA A 310 16.86 12.62 14.12
CA ALA A 310 17.38 13.40 13.00
C ALA A 310 18.70 12.87 12.45
N TRP A 311 19.60 12.37 13.30
CA TRP A 311 20.78 11.62 12.87
C TRP A 311 20.39 10.34 12.12
N PHE A 312 19.35 9.61 12.54
CA PHE A 312 18.81 8.51 11.75
C PHE A 312 18.27 9.00 10.39
N GLY A 313 17.54 10.12 10.36
CA GLY A 313 17.06 10.76 9.13
C GLY A 313 18.18 11.13 8.14
N LYS A 314 19.32 11.63 8.64
CA LYS A 314 20.49 12.04 7.84
C LYS A 314 21.48 10.92 7.51
N HIS A 315 21.87 10.14 8.51
CA HIS A 315 23.01 9.19 8.46
C HIS A 315 22.59 7.72 8.67
N ARG A 316 21.29 7.42 8.67
CA ARG A 316 20.72 6.07 8.76
C ARG A 316 21.25 5.31 9.98
N ILE A 317 21.60 4.03 9.81
CA ILE A 317 21.98 3.11 10.88
C ILE A 317 23.13 3.67 11.73
N ALA A 318 24.16 4.26 11.11
CA ALA A 318 25.26 4.91 11.81
C ALA A 318 24.79 6.13 12.66
N GLY A 319 23.80 6.88 12.19
CA GLY A 319 23.19 7.98 12.94
C GLY A 319 22.37 7.50 14.14
N LEU A 320 21.57 6.44 13.96
CA LEU A 320 20.80 5.84 15.06
C LEU A 320 21.72 5.21 16.12
N LYS A 321 22.82 4.56 15.70
CA LYS A 321 23.89 4.06 16.57
C LYS A 321 24.46 5.19 17.43
N ASN A 322 24.85 6.32 16.81
CA ASN A 322 25.40 7.47 17.53
C ASN A 322 24.39 8.05 18.54
N GLY A 323 23.12 8.14 18.17
CA GLY A 323 22.04 8.57 19.08
C GLY A 323 21.81 7.60 20.25
N SER A 324 21.91 6.29 20.00
CA SER A 324 21.80 5.26 21.02
C SER A 324 22.95 5.31 22.03
N LEU A 325 24.18 5.51 21.54
CA LEU A 325 25.37 5.71 22.37
C LEU A 325 25.27 7.00 23.20
N LEU A 326 24.74 8.09 22.63
CA LEU A 326 24.51 9.36 23.33
C LEU A 326 23.53 9.17 24.51
N MET A 327 22.36 8.56 24.25
CA MET A 327 21.36 8.31 25.29
C MET A 327 21.88 7.37 26.40
N LEU A 328 22.61 6.31 26.03
CA LEU A 328 23.21 5.37 26.98
C LEU A 328 24.21 6.08 27.90
N ASN A 329 25.21 6.73 27.32
CA ASN A 329 26.27 7.40 28.09
C ASN A 329 25.73 8.57 28.91
N ALA A 330 24.68 9.27 28.44
CA ALA A 330 24.03 10.32 29.21
C ALA A 330 23.33 9.76 30.47
N LEU A 331 22.65 8.62 30.35
CA LEU A 331 22.05 7.93 31.50
C LEU A 331 23.15 7.45 32.47
N GLU A 332 24.23 6.86 31.97
CA GLU A 332 25.35 6.39 32.81
C GLU A 332 26.09 7.53 33.53
N GLN A 333 26.30 8.68 32.89
CA GLN A 333 27.10 9.79 33.43
C GLN A 333 26.30 10.79 34.28
N PHE A 334 25.03 11.03 33.94
CA PHE A 334 24.20 12.07 34.56
C PHE A 334 23.00 11.53 35.34
N GLY A 335 22.52 10.33 35.00
CA GLY A 335 21.52 9.58 35.77
C GLY A 335 20.26 10.38 36.13
N ASP A 336 20.02 10.52 37.42
CA ASP A 336 18.87 11.25 37.99
C ASP A 336 18.83 12.73 37.60
N LYS A 337 19.97 13.36 37.31
CA LYS A 337 20.12 14.81 37.01
C LYS A 337 19.79 15.21 35.56
N LEU A 338 19.49 14.24 34.69
CA LEU A 338 19.04 14.53 33.33
C LEU A 338 17.66 15.19 33.33
N PHE A 339 17.47 16.16 32.43
CA PHE A 339 16.15 16.70 32.14
C PHE A 339 15.35 15.75 31.22
N PRO A 340 14.02 15.74 31.31
CA PRO A 340 13.22 16.34 32.39
C PRO A 340 13.42 15.59 33.71
N GLU A 341 13.53 16.29 34.84
CA GLU A 341 13.79 15.66 36.16
C GLU A 341 12.78 14.55 36.49
N ASP A 342 11.53 14.73 36.08
CA ASP A 342 10.45 13.74 36.16
C ASP A 342 10.80 12.47 35.36
N GLY A 343 11.17 11.40 36.08
CA GLY A 343 11.47 10.08 35.52
C GLY A 343 10.31 9.46 34.71
N LEU A 344 9.05 9.85 34.96
CA LEU A 344 7.90 9.42 34.16
C LEU A 344 7.79 10.18 32.83
N LYS A 345 8.31 11.42 32.72
CA LYS A 345 8.51 12.08 31.42
C LYS A 345 9.63 11.38 30.66
N ARG A 346 10.81 11.20 31.27
CA ARG A 346 11.94 10.47 30.66
C ARG A 346 11.55 9.06 30.18
N SER A 347 10.73 8.35 30.95
CA SER A 347 10.12 7.04 30.63
C SER A 347 9.22 7.05 29.37
N ARG A 348 8.66 8.22 29.02
CA ARG A 348 7.82 8.43 27.82
C ARG A 348 8.61 8.94 26.62
N SER A 349 9.60 9.80 26.82
CA SER A 349 10.35 10.47 25.75
C SER A 349 10.97 9.47 24.77
N ALA A 350 11.64 8.43 25.25
CA ALA A 350 12.21 7.37 24.39
C ALA A 350 11.15 6.60 23.57
N GLY A 351 9.89 6.59 24.02
CA GLY A 351 8.75 6.05 23.27
C GLY A 351 8.48 6.74 21.93
N PHE A 352 9.09 7.90 21.68
CA PHE A 352 9.11 8.55 20.36
C PHE A 352 9.76 7.66 19.29
N LEU A 353 10.90 7.01 19.58
CA LEU A 353 11.58 6.11 18.63
C LEU A 353 10.79 4.82 18.38
N ASN A 354 9.92 4.44 19.32
CA ASN A 354 8.99 3.30 19.19
C ASN A 354 7.83 3.54 18.21
N ARG A 355 7.70 4.75 17.63
CA ARG A 355 6.67 5.06 16.62
C ARG A 355 6.80 4.08 15.45
N LYS A 356 5.70 3.38 15.12
CA LYS A 356 5.68 2.32 14.09
C LYS A 356 6.23 2.79 12.73
N GLU A 357 6.09 4.06 12.39
CA GLU A 357 6.64 4.61 11.15
C GLU A 357 8.17 4.71 11.14
N ILE A 358 8.82 4.94 12.29
CA ILE A 358 10.29 4.91 12.40
C ILE A 358 10.80 3.48 12.25
N ALA A 359 10.18 2.52 12.93
CA ALA A 359 10.50 1.09 12.78
C ALA A 359 10.30 0.60 11.32
N LYS A 360 9.24 1.04 10.63
CA LYS A 360 9.01 0.78 9.19
C LYS A 360 10.02 1.44 8.25
N ILE A 361 10.68 2.52 8.66
CA ILE A 361 11.77 3.15 7.88
C ILE A 361 13.06 2.34 8.10
N LEU A 362 13.39 2.02 9.36
CA LEU A 362 14.56 1.19 9.68
C LEU A 362 14.51 -0.17 8.98
N ALA A 363 13.36 -0.85 9.00
CA ALA A 363 13.12 -2.13 8.33
C ALA A 363 13.19 -2.08 6.78
N LYS A 364 13.46 -0.91 6.18
CA LYS A 364 13.66 -0.71 4.74
C LYS A 364 15.09 -0.28 4.38
N GLU A 365 15.95 -0.05 5.36
CA GLU A 365 17.36 0.24 5.12
C GLU A 365 18.07 -0.99 4.55
N LYS A 366 18.96 -0.76 3.60
CA LYS A 366 19.67 -1.85 2.89
C LYS A 366 20.84 -2.32 3.72
N LEU A 367 20.84 -3.59 4.10
CA LEU A 367 21.98 -4.23 4.78
C LEU A 367 23.07 -4.56 3.76
N THR A 368 24.32 -4.22 4.09
CA THR A 368 25.50 -4.46 3.25
C THR A 368 26.68 -4.90 4.11
N LYS A 369 27.72 -5.47 3.50
CA LYS A 369 28.95 -5.83 4.22
C LYS A 369 29.72 -4.61 4.73
N GLU A 370 29.41 -3.41 4.21
CA GLU A 370 30.01 -2.13 4.62
C GLU A 370 29.34 -1.58 5.88
N ASN A 371 27.99 -1.55 5.93
CA ASN A 371 27.26 -1.07 7.12
C ASN A 371 27.08 -2.13 8.21
N ALA A 372 27.52 -3.37 7.96
CA ALA A 372 27.50 -4.48 8.92
C ALA A 372 28.11 -4.12 10.29
N LYS A 373 29.26 -3.41 10.34
CA LYS A 373 29.86 -2.97 11.62
C LYS A 373 28.91 -2.03 12.39
N ASP A 374 28.22 -1.13 11.68
CA ASP A 374 27.28 -0.19 12.30
C ASP A 374 25.98 -0.86 12.76
N VAL A 375 25.50 -1.88 12.06
CA VAL A 375 24.33 -2.69 12.50
C VAL A 375 24.64 -3.43 13.80
N LEU A 376 25.80 -4.10 13.89
CA LEU A 376 26.20 -4.82 15.10
C LEU A 376 26.54 -3.88 16.26
N ALA A 377 27.14 -2.72 15.97
CA ALA A 377 27.37 -1.68 16.99
C ALA A 377 26.05 -1.04 17.47
N LEU A 378 25.06 -0.87 16.58
CA LEU A 378 23.70 -0.45 16.97
C LEU A 378 23.03 -1.50 17.85
N GLN A 379 23.07 -2.78 17.47
CA GLN A 379 22.57 -3.92 18.26
C GLN A 379 23.13 -3.89 19.68
N ALA A 380 24.44 -3.75 19.84
CA ALA A 380 25.08 -3.69 21.15
C ALA A 380 24.69 -2.42 21.95
N ALA A 381 24.76 -1.24 21.33
CA ALA A 381 24.38 0.02 21.97
C ALA A 381 22.92 0.04 22.40
N TRP A 382 22.02 -0.54 21.59
CA TRP A 382 20.58 -0.61 21.85
C TRP A 382 20.25 -1.55 23.01
N ASN A 383 20.96 -2.67 23.13
CA ASN A 383 20.75 -3.61 24.24
C ASN A 383 21.25 -3.02 25.58
N LEU A 384 22.43 -2.40 25.60
CA LEU A 384 22.93 -1.69 26.79
C LEU A 384 22.02 -0.51 27.18
N LEU A 385 21.56 0.29 26.21
CA LEU A 385 20.59 1.37 26.44
C LEU A 385 19.29 0.84 27.07
N LYS A 386 18.73 -0.25 26.53
CA LYS A 386 17.53 -0.92 27.04
C LYS A 386 17.71 -1.41 28.47
N GLU A 387 18.90 -1.92 28.82
CA GLU A 387 19.23 -2.40 30.16
C GLU A 387 19.40 -1.25 31.17
N GLU A 388 20.20 -0.24 30.85
CA GLU A 388 20.42 0.91 31.75
C GLU A 388 19.13 1.72 31.96
N TYR A 389 18.31 1.87 30.91
CA TYR A 389 17.00 2.51 31.00
C TYR A 389 16.02 1.70 31.85
N HIS A 390 16.07 0.36 31.82
CA HIS A 390 15.25 -0.46 32.72
C HIS A 390 15.77 -0.41 34.16
N LYS A 391 17.09 -0.32 34.36
CA LYS A 391 17.74 -0.14 35.67
C LYS A 391 17.39 1.19 36.33
N GLN A 392 17.40 2.31 35.58
CA GLN A 392 17.11 3.64 36.14
C GLN A 392 15.62 4.00 36.13
N LEU A 393 14.88 3.66 35.08
CA LEU A 393 13.50 4.09 34.87
C LEU A 393 12.47 2.96 34.97
N GLY A 394 12.90 1.73 35.30
CA GLY A 394 12.04 0.54 35.38
C GLY A 394 10.86 0.69 36.34
N ALA A 395 11.06 1.38 37.46
CA ALA A 395 10.03 1.64 38.47
C ALA A 395 8.84 2.47 37.96
N TYR A 396 8.98 3.19 36.84
CA TYR A 396 7.91 3.99 36.24
C TYR A 396 7.04 3.18 35.25
N PHE A 397 7.41 1.95 34.90
CA PHE A 397 6.57 1.07 34.09
C PHE A 397 5.47 0.42 34.93
N LYS A 398 4.21 0.61 34.52
CA LYS A 398 3.10 -0.19 35.07
C LYS A 398 3.15 -1.60 34.51
N THR A 399 2.80 -2.60 35.33
CA THR A 399 2.72 -4.01 34.93
C THR A 399 1.83 -4.16 33.69
N GLY A 400 2.40 -4.66 32.59
CA GLY A 400 1.71 -4.80 31.29
C GLY A 400 1.88 -3.63 30.31
N GLN A 401 2.63 -2.57 30.65
CA GLN A 401 2.98 -1.51 29.69
C GLN A 401 4.02 -2.01 28.67
N VAL A 402 3.82 -1.70 27.39
CA VAL A 402 4.77 -2.06 26.32
C VAL A 402 6.06 -1.25 26.45
N SER A 403 7.21 -1.94 26.43
CA SER A 403 8.53 -1.29 26.48
C SER A 403 8.70 -0.23 25.38
N PRO A 404 9.28 0.95 25.70
CA PRO A 404 9.53 2.03 24.73
C PRO A 404 10.55 1.67 23.66
N PHE A 405 11.19 0.50 23.75
CA PHE A 405 12.16 0.03 22.75
C PHE A 405 11.67 -1.17 21.93
N LYS A 406 10.44 -1.67 22.15
CA LYS A 406 9.98 -2.94 21.56
C LYS A 406 9.95 -2.94 20.03
N ALA A 407 9.18 -2.05 19.40
CA ALA A 407 8.86 -2.16 17.97
C ALA A 407 10.04 -1.81 17.05
N ILE A 408 10.99 -1.00 17.53
CA ILE A 408 12.24 -0.68 16.84
C ILE A 408 13.35 -1.68 17.21
N GLY A 409 13.38 -2.19 18.46
CA GLY A 409 14.30 -3.25 18.89
C GLY A 409 14.07 -4.57 18.15
N GLU A 410 12.81 -4.96 17.94
CA GLU A 410 12.44 -6.14 17.12
C GLU A 410 12.98 -6.06 15.68
N VAL A 411 13.18 -4.84 15.14
CA VAL A 411 13.78 -4.61 13.81
C VAL A 411 15.31 -4.66 13.89
N ILE A 412 15.92 -4.04 14.90
CA ILE A 412 17.38 -4.08 15.13
C ILE A 412 17.83 -5.54 15.34
N ASP A 413 17.15 -6.29 16.20
CA ASP A 413 17.38 -7.71 16.50
C ASP A 413 17.22 -8.63 15.26
N ALA A 414 16.46 -8.21 14.25
CA ALA A 414 16.32 -8.94 12.99
C ALA A 414 17.46 -8.58 12.02
N GLN A 415 17.76 -7.29 11.87
CA GLN A 415 18.82 -6.80 10.97
C GLN A 415 20.21 -7.26 11.40
N ALA A 416 20.48 -7.36 12.71
CA ALA A 416 21.73 -7.92 13.21
C ALA A 416 21.92 -9.40 12.83
N LYS A 417 20.87 -10.23 12.94
CA LYS A 417 20.92 -11.66 12.56
C LYS A 417 21.13 -11.83 11.05
N GLU A 418 20.46 -11.02 10.23
CA GLU A 418 20.66 -11.01 8.78
C GLU A 418 22.11 -10.59 8.43
N VAL A 419 22.67 -9.61 9.14
CA VAL A 419 24.09 -9.22 9.01
C VAL A 419 25.07 -10.31 9.47
N GLU A 420 24.81 -10.99 10.59
CA GLU A 420 25.64 -12.11 11.07
C GLU A 420 25.65 -13.28 10.06
N GLU A 421 24.54 -13.51 9.37
CA GLU A 421 24.45 -14.49 8.29
C GLU A 421 25.18 -14.01 7.01
N LEU A 422 25.07 -12.74 6.64
CA LEU A 422 25.80 -12.13 5.51
C LEU A 422 27.33 -12.05 5.72
N LEU A 423 27.78 -11.97 6.98
CA LEU A 423 29.19 -12.01 7.37
C LEU A 423 29.75 -13.42 7.54
N ARG A 424 28.90 -14.46 7.65
CA ARG A 424 29.33 -15.84 7.88
C ARG A 424 30.25 -16.32 6.75
N PRO A 425 31.47 -16.81 7.03
CA PRO A 425 32.33 -17.38 6.01
C PRO A 425 31.66 -18.58 5.33
N ALA A 426 31.83 -18.72 4.01
CA ALA A 426 31.37 -19.89 3.28
C ALA A 426 32.17 -21.13 3.72
N ALA A 427 31.57 -21.96 4.57
CA ALA A 427 32.18 -23.21 5.02
C ALA A 427 32.46 -24.14 3.82
N GLN A 428 33.64 -24.75 3.80
CA GLN A 428 34.01 -25.72 2.76
C GLN A 428 33.10 -26.95 2.85
N VAL A 429 32.81 -27.57 1.71
CA VAL A 429 31.86 -28.68 1.57
C VAL A 429 32.54 -30.03 1.82
N PRO A 430 32.05 -30.86 2.77
CA PRO A 430 32.17 -32.31 2.71
C PRO A 430 30.93 -32.91 2.01
N THR A 431 31.11 -34.05 1.36
CA THR A 431 30.11 -34.64 0.46
C THR A 431 29.05 -35.53 1.12
N MET A 432 27.92 -35.64 0.42
CA MET A 432 26.90 -36.71 0.40
C MET A 432 25.53 -36.50 1.09
N ARG A 433 24.55 -37.07 0.38
CA ARG A 433 23.12 -37.30 0.64
C ARG A 433 22.89 -38.43 1.69
N PRO A 434 21.64 -38.75 2.13
CA PRO A 434 20.34 -38.29 1.64
C PRO A 434 19.30 -37.86 2.70
N ALA A 435 18.13 -37.45 2.18
CA ALA A 435 16.77 -37.68 2.70
C ALA A 435 16.09 -36.64 3.61
N THR A 436 14.81 -36.44 3.28
CA THR A 436 13.67 -36.05 4.14
C THR A 436 13.78 -34.79 5.02
N SER A 437 13.24 -33.69 4.48
CA SER A 437 12.23 -32.90 5.21
C SER A 437 11.04 -33.81 5.62
N THR A 438 10.10 -33.48 6.48
CA THR A 438 9.32 -32.25 6.76
C THR A 438 8.46 -32.58 8.03
N PRO A 439 7.42 -31.84 8.49
CA PRO A 439 6.93 -30.46 8.25
C PRO A 439 7.12 -29.61 9.56
N ALA A 440 6.43 -28.52 9.92
CA ALA A 440 5.25 -27.79 9.45
C ALA A 440 5.44 -26.27 9.75
N SER A 441 4.88 -25.28 9.03
CA SER A 441 3.47 -25.02 8.67
C SER A 441 2.57 -24.78 9.90
N THR A 442 1.72 -23.75 10.01
CA THR A 442 1.49 -22.52 9.20
C THR A 442 0.83 -21.46 10.10
N ALA A 443 0.80 -20.19 9.69
CA ALA A 443 0.17 -19.10 10.45
C ALA A 443 -1.38 -19.17 10.49
N ALA A 444 -1.96 -18.91 11.66
CA ALA A 444 -3.31 -18.38 11.88
C ALA A 444 -3.28 -17.50 13.15
N THR A 445 -3.74 -16.26 13.22
CA THR A 445 -4.71 -15.46 12.44
C THR A 445 -6.19 -15.77 12.70
N THR A 446 -6.67 -15.39 13.88
CA THR A 446 -8.01 -14.79 14.14
C THR A 446 -7.88 -13.92 15.41
N SER A 447 -8.28 -12.65 15.49
CA SER A 447 -9.47 -11.94 15.00
C SER A 447 -10.78 -12.35 15.68
N ALA A 448 -11.14 -11.67 16.79
CA ALA A 448 -12.47 -11.06 17.01
C ALA A 448 -12.54 -10.37 18.40
N ARG A 449 -12.74 -9.05 18.53
CA ARG A 449 -14.01 -8.26 18.42
C ARG A 449 -14.61 -7.96 19.85
N PRO A 450 -15.87 -7.53 20.11
CA PRO A 450 -16.09 -6.18 20.67
C PRO A 450 -17.04 -6.03 21.90
N SER A 451 -17.26 -4.75 22.28
CA SER A 451 -18.40 -4.12 23.05
C SER A 451 -18.05 -3.73 24.50
N GLY A 452 -18.64 -2.70 25.15
CA GLY A 452 -19.60 -1.65 24.72
C GLY A 452 -19.47 -0.37 25.58
N THR A 453 -20.00 0.79 25.15
CA THR A 453 -21.25 1.47 25.61
C THR A 453 -21.35 1.70 27.14
N GLY A 454 -21.68 2.90 27.66
CA GLY A 454 -22.06 4.15 26.97
C GLY A 454 -22.44 5.31 27.94
N ALA A 455 -23.56 5.99 27.65
CA ALA A 455 -24.12 7.17 28.37
C ALA A 455 -23.38 8.52 28.20
N SER A 456 -24.06 9.65 28.53
CA SER A 456 -23.80 10.97 27.91
C SER A 456 -24.40 12.18 28.63
N VAL A 457 -23.76 13.35 28.49
CA VAL A 457 -24.36 14.72 28.62
C VAL A 457 -23.64 15.70 27.65
N PRO A 458 -24.18 16.91 27.35
CA PRO A 458 -23.82 17.73 26.17
C PRO A 458 -22.79 18.86 26.51
N THR A 459 -22.34 19.75 25.60
CA THR A 459 -22.94 20.29 24.36
C THR A 459 -21.83 20.74 23.40
N GLY A 460 -21.89 20.53 22.07
CA GLY A 460 -22.86 19.78 21.26
C GLY A 460 -22.61 18.26 21.22
N GLY A 461 -22.19 17.67 22.34
CA GLY A 461 -22.07 16.21 22.46
C GLY A 461 -20.97 15.61 21.57
N GLY A 462 -19.80 16.24 21.54
CA GLY A 462 -18.58 15.61 21.03
C GLY A 462 -18.30 14.36 21.85
N VAL A 463 -18.43 13.19 21.22
CA VAL A 463 -18.36 11.92 21.94
C VAL A 463 -16.89 11.57 22.18
N ALA A 464 -16.41 11.82 23.40
CA ALA A 464 -15.14 11.27 23.86
C ALA A 464 -15.16 9.75 23.66
N ILE A 465 -14.14 9.20 22.99
CA ILE A 465 -14.10 7.78 22.61
C ILE A 465 -13.67 6.94 23.83
N THR A 466 -14.61 6.80 24.75
CA THR A 466 -14.48 6.10 26.05
C THR A 466 -14.72 4.60 25.96
N SER A 467 -15.38 4.12 24.90
CA SER A 467 -15.88 2.75 24.80
C SER A 467 -16.11 2.31 23.35
N ASN A 468 -16.29 1.01 23.13
CA ASN A 468 -16.42 0.43 21.79
C ASN A 468 -17.67 0.92 21.02
N ASP A 469 -18.75 1.27 21.72
CA ASP A 469 -20.00 1.75 21.11
C ASP A 469 -20.16 3.28 21.20
N SER A 470 -19.49 3.98 22.12
CA SER A 470 -19.32 5.44 21.99
C SER A 470 -18.43 5.77 20.77
N ALA A 471 -17.47 4.90 20.42
CA ALA A 471 -16.80 4.93 19.12
C ALA A 471 -17.79 4.74 17.94
N ARG A 472 -18.68 3.74 17.98
CA ARG A 472 -19.71 3.54 16.94
C ARG A 472 -20.66 4.74 16.81
N GLN A 473 -21.04 5.36 17.92
CA GLN A 473 -21.87 6.56 17.91
C GLN A 473 -21.13 7.75 17.29
N GLY A 474 -19.82 7.88 17.54
CA GLY A 474 -18.95 8.82 16.85
C GLY A 474 -18.88 8.58 15.34
N MET A 475 -18.64 7.33 14.91
CA MET A 475 -18.66 6.94 13.50
C MET A 475 -20.03 7.22 12.84
N ARG A 476 -21.14 6.91 13.52
CA ARG A 476 -22.51 7.17 13.05
C ARG A 476 -22.75 8.68 12.86
N LYS A 477 -22.30 9.53 13.80
CA LYS A 477 -22.35 10.99 13.66
C LYS A 477 -21.50 11.48 12.48
N ALA A 478 -20.31 10.92 12.28
CA ALA A 478 -19.43 11.27 11.17
C ALA A 478 -20.03 10.90 9.80
N VAL A 479 -20.66 9.72 9.67
CA VAL A 479 -21.35 9.32 8.43
C VAL A 479 -22.61 10.17 8.19
N LEU A 480 -23.38 10.48 9.24
CA LEU A 480 -24.58 11.34 9.14
C LEU A 480 -24.27 12.75 8.61
N PHE A 481 -23.10 13.31 8.94
CA PHE A 481 -22.67 14.64 8.47
C PHE A 481 -22.67 14.75 6.94
N PHE A 482 -22.42 13.67 6.19
CA PHE A 482 -22.42 13.70 4.73
C PHE A 482 -23.83 13.74 4.10
N PHE A 483 -24.88 13.50 4.88
CA PHE A 483 -26.28 13.58 4.44
C PHE A 483 -27.00 14.85 4.91
N GLU A 484 -26.34 15.66 5.73
CA GLU A 484 -26.81 16.96 6.20
C GLU A 484 -26.04 18.09 5.49
N GLU A 485 -26.66 19.25 5.32
CA GLU A 485 -26.00 20.44 4.77
C GLU A 485 -26.51 21.70 5.46
N GLU A 486 -25.60 22.54 5.95
CA GLU A 486 -25.96 23.77 6.63
C GLU A 486 -26.07 24.94 5.63
N LYS A 487 -27.29 25.47 5.49
CA LYS A 487 -27.63 26.66 4.69
C LYS A 487 -28.38 27.63 5.58
N ASP A 488 -27.92 28.88 5.62
CA ASP A 488 -28.53 29.96 6.42
C ASP A 488 -28.73 29.61 7.91
N GLY A 489 -27.75 28.90 8.50
CA GLY A 489 -27.81 28.41 9.89
C GLY A 489 -28.83 27.29 10.14
N LYS A 490 -29.39 26.70 9.09
CA LYS A 490 -30.40 25.64 9.15
C LYS A 490 -29.88 24.36 8.51
N LYS A 491 -30.04 23.24 9.21
CA LYS A 491 -29.76 21.91 8.65
C LYS A 491 -30.78 21.53 7.59
N THR A 492 -30.33 21.57 6.34
CA THR A 492 -30.97 20.94 5.19
C THR A 492 -30.43 19.52 5.00
N ARG A 493 -30.95 18.78 4.01
CA ARG A 493 -30.61 17.38 3.73
C ARG A 493 -30.14 17.24 2.28
N LYS A 494 -29.15 16.37 2.03
CA LYS A 494 -28.65 16.08 0.68
C LYS A 494 -28.16 14.64 0.54
N ALA A 495 -28.17 14.11 -0.69
CA ALA A 495 -27.44 12.89 -1.00
C ALA A 495 -25.92 13.12 -0.81
N ALA A 496 -25.20 12.11 -0.30
CA ALA A 496 -23.76 12.22 -0.06
C ALA A 496 -22.99 12.15 -1.39
N ASP A 497 -22.10 13.12 -1.64
CA ASP A 497 -21.39 13.22 -2.92
C ASP A 497 -20.36 12.10 -3.20
N ASP A 498 -19.95 11.38 -2.16
CA ASP A 498 -18.91 10.34 -2.19
C ASP A 498 -19.56 8.95 -2.08
N VAL A 499 -19.25 8.10 -3.06
CA VAL A 499 -19.74 6.70 -3.19
C VAL A 499 -19.44 5.86 -1.95
N SER A 500 -18.27 6.06 -1.32
CA SER A 500 -17.83 5.27 -0.18
C SER A 500 -18.69 5.45 1.07
N ILE A 501 -19.38 6.59 1.21
CA ILE A 501 -20.26 6.88 2.36
C ILE A 501 -21.43 5.88 2.41
N TYR A 502 -21.94 5.45 1.25
CA TYR A 502 -23.02 4.46 1.17
C TYR A 502 -22.54 3.06 1.58
N ALA A 503 -21.32 2.66 1.20
CA ALA A 503 -20.68 1.43 1.67
C ALA A 503 -20.42 1.47 3.19
N PHE A 504 -19.87 2.58 3.70
CA PHE A 504 -19.62 2.77 5.13
C PHE A 504 -20.90 2.77 5.98
N SER A 505 -22.01 3.35 5.50
CA SER A 505 -23.28 3.31 6.25
C SER A 505 -23.80 1.88 6.40
N ARG A 506 -23.66 1.05 5.34
CA ARG A 506 -24.05 -0.37 5.38
C ARG A 506 -23.13 -1.18 6.28
N GLU A 507 -21.82 -1.12 6.12
CA GLU A 507 -20.91 -1.91 6.98
C GLU A 507 -21.02 -1.49 8.46
N LEU A 508 -21.30 -0.22 8.76
CA LEU A 508 -21.50 0.26 10.13
C LEU A 508 -22.76 -0.32 10.80
N ARG A 509 -23.92 -0.39 10.11
CA ARG A 509 -25.15 -1.00 10.68
C ARG A 509 -25.16 -2.52 10.54
N TRP A 510 -24.76 -3.09 9.40
CA TRP A 510 -24.96 -4.50 9.08
C TRP A 510 -23.84 -5.44 9.52
N SER A 511 -22.62 -4.97 9.80
CA SER A 511 -21.52 -5.85 10.26
C SER A 511 -21.72 -6.46 11.65
N LYS A 512 -22.75 -6.03 12.40
CA LYS A 512 -23.16 -6.61 13.69
C LYS A 512 -24.59 -7.21 13.67
N LEU A 513 -25.35 -7.08 12.56
CA LEU A 513 -26.77 -7.47 12.53
C LEU A 513 -26.94 -8.98 12.70
N THR A 514 -27.83 -9.39 13.60
CA THR A 514 -28.29 -10.79 13.76
C THR A 514 -29.68 -10.95 13.17
N LEU A 515 -30.16 -12.20 13.07
CA LEU A 515 -31.59 -12.42 12.89
C LEU A 515 -32.29 -11.98 14.19
N PRO A 516 -33.35 -11.16 14.14
CA PRO A 516 -34.10 -10.76 15.33
C PRO A 516 -35.07 -11.85 15.77
N ASP A 517 -35.41 -11.87 17.06
CA ASP A 517 -36.41 -12.79 17.60
C ASP A 517 -37.77 -12.57 16.92
N TYR A 518 -38.33 -13.66 16.42
CA TYR A 518 -39.66 -13.71 15.83
C TYR A 518 -40.55 -14.73 16.54
N LYS A 519 -41.86 -14.53 16.46
CA LYS A 519 -42.85 -15.51 16.90
C LYS A 519 -43.45 -16.15 15.66
N ASP A 520 -43.26 -17.45 15.51
CA ASP A 520 -43.98 -18.22 14.50
C ASP A 520 -45.49 -18.13 14.79
N LYS A 521 -46.23 -17.64 13.81
CA LYS A 521 -47.68 -17.61 13.73
C LYS A 521 -48.08 -17.84 12.27
N ASP A 522 -49.31 -18.26 12.07
CA ASP A 522 -49.83 -18.75 10.78
C ASP A 522 -49.84 -17.68 9.65
N GLU A 523 -49.62 -16.41 10.00
CA GLU A 523 -49.53 -15.27 9.08
C GLU A 523 -48.07 -14.87 8.73
N GLY A 524 -47.06 -15.42 9.41
CA GLY A 524 -45.63 -15.15 9.13
C GLY A 524 -44.72 -15.07 10.36
N LYS A 525 -43.41 -14.93 10.12
CA LYS A 525 -42.37 -14.75 11.16
C LYS A 525 -42.36 -13.31 11.68
N ILE A 526 -43.26 -13.00 12.61
CA ILE A 526 -43.51 -11.64 13.11
C ILE A 526 -42.48 -11.30 14.19
N THR A 527 -41.73 -10.21 13.99
CA THR A 527 -40.74 -9.69 14.95
C THR A 527 -41.34 -8.64 15.88
N ALA A 528 -40.63 -8.30 16.96
CA ALA A 528 -41.00 -7.20 17.85
C ALA A 528 -40.62 -5.80 17.33
N ILE A 529 -39.98 -5.70 16.15
CA ILE A 529 -39.40 -4.47 15.61
C ILE A 529 -40.47 -3.59 14.97
N GLU A 530 -40.40 -2.28 15.18
CA GLU A 530 -41.33 -1.31 14.58
C GLU A 530 -40.90 -0.97 13.15
N GLY A 531 -41.86 -0.94 12.22
CA GLY A 531 -41.62 -0.67 10.80
C GLY A 531 -41.80 0.81 10.42
N PRO A 532 -41.53 1.18 9.16
CA PRO A 532 -41.86 2.51 8.63
C PRO A 532 -43.37 2.77 8.72
N THR A 533 -43.77 3.91 9.27
CA THR A 533 -45.19 4.24 9.50
C THR A 533 -45.98 4.36 8.19
N PRO A 534 -47.32 4.18 8.17
CA PRO A 534 -48.13 4.23 6.95
C PRO A 534 -48.01 5.56 6.19
N GLU A 535 -47.90 6.68 6.91
CA GLU A 535 -47.70 8.02 6.35
C GLU A 535 -46.33 8.09 5.66
N LYS A 536 -45.30 7.48 6.27
CA LYS A 536 -43.95 7.44 5.72
C LYS A 536 -43.82 6.51 4.52
N GLN A 537 -44.53 5.37 4.50
CA GLN A 537 -44.65 4.50 3.33
C GLN A 537 -45.34 5.23 2.18
N THR A 538 -46.41 5.97 2.47
CA THR A 538 -47.14 6.80 1.49
C THR A 538 -46.24 7.90 0.92
N ALA A 539 -45.51 8.62 1.78
CA ALA A 539 -44.56 9.65 1.35
C ALA A 539 -43.47 9.11 0.42
N VAL A 540 -42.90 7.93 0.70
CA VAL A 540 -41.91 7.30 -0.19
C VAL A 540 -42.53 6.89 -1.52
N LYS A 541 -43.75 6.32 -1.51
CA LYS A 541 -44.47 5.95 -2.74
C LYS A 541 -44.76 7.19 -3.60
N ASN A 542 -45.14 8.32 -3.00
CA ASN A 542 -45.31 9.60 -3.70
C ASN A 542 -43.98 10.11 -4.29
N TRP A 543 -42.90 10.12 -3.51
CA TRP A 543 -41.58 10.58 -4.00
C TRP A 543 -41.05 9.74 -5.17
N ILE A 544 -41.30 8.43 -5.18
CA ILE A 544 -40.96 7.56 -6.31
C ILE A 544 -41.79 7.90 -7.54
N SER A 545 -43.10 8.13 -7.39
CA SER A 545 -43.99 8.54 -8.48
C SER A 545 -43.61 9.90 -9.07
N ASN A 546 -43.18 10.84 -8.23
CA ASN A 546 -42.80 12.20 -8.63
C ASN A 546 -41.32 12.35 -9.03
N SER A 547 -40.50 11.30 -8.90
CA SER A 547 -39.04 11.33 -9.07
C SER A 547 -38.31 12.32 -8.14
N GLU A 548 -38.80 12.51 -6.90
CA GLU A 548 -38.23 13.40 -5.87
C GLU A 548 -37.00 12.78 -5.17
N TRP A 549 -35.98 12.40 -5.95
CA TRP A 549 -34.81 11.65 -5.48
C TRP A 549 -34.01 12.37 -4.38
N GLU A 550 -33.92 13.71 -4.44
CA GLU A 550 -33.20 14.52 -3.45
C GLU A 550 -33.90 14.58 -2.08
N ALA A 551 -35.22 14.30 -2.01
CA ALA A 551 -35.93 14.13 -0.75
C ALA A 551 -35.84 12.68 -0.25
N LEU A 552 -35.97 11.72 -1.18
CA LEU A 552 -35.99 10.29 -0.89
C LEU A 552 -34.67 9.77 -0.32
N ILE A 553 -33.56 10.01 -1.02
CA ILE A 553 -32.25 9.44 -0.67
C ILE A 553 -31.83 9.82 0.76
N PRO A 554 -31.71 11.12 1.13
CA PRO A 554 -31.22 11.47 2.46
C PRO A 554 -32.21 11.18 3.59
N ASP A 555 -33.53 11.25 3.40
CA ASP A 555 -34.46 10.84 4.48
C ASP A 555 -34.34 9.35 4.79
N ILE A 556 -34.18 8.49 3.77
CA ILE A 556 -33.96 7.05 4.00
C ILE A 556 -32.57 6.79 4.59
N GLU A 557 -31.49 7.43 4.11
CA GLU A 557 -30.14 7.26 4.69
C GLU A 557 -30.05 7.74 6.15
N ILE A 558 -30.58 8.93 6.46
CA ILE A 558 -30.58 9.48 7.82
C ILE A 558 -31.39 8.59 8.77
N ARG A 559 -32.49 7.97 8.31
CA ARG A 559 -33.25 6.99 9.09
C ARG A 559 -32.52 5.65 9.21
N PHE A 560 -31.96 5.12 8.12
CA PHE A 560 -31.12 3.92 8.11
C PHE A 560 -29.91 4.04 9.05
N LEU A 561 -29.42 5.26 9.31
CA LEU A 561 -28.35 5.53 10.28
C LEU A 561 -28.85 5.80 11.72
N ASN A 562 -30.07 6.32 11.92
CA ASN A 562 -30.55 6.70 13.25
C ASN A 562 -31.52 5.71 13.91
N ASP A 563 -32.48 5.21 13.14
CA ASP A 563 -33.57 4.31 13.51
C ASP A 563 -33.06 2.85 13.60
N GLU A 564 -33.84 1.94 14.18
CA GLU A 564 -33.54 0.50 14.17
C GLU A 564 -34.40 -0.25 13.16
N GLY A 565 -35.68 0.11 13.00
CA GLY A 565 -36.59 -0.51 12.04
C GLY A 565 -36.10 -0.37 10.60
N PHE A 566 -35.56 0.80 10.24
CA PHE A 566 -35.02 1.07 8.90
C PHE A 566 -33.77 0.24 8.56
N VAL A 567 -33.07 -0.36 9.54
CA VAL A 567 -31.94 -1.27 9.28
C VAL A 567 -32.40 -2.59 8.66
N TYR A 568 -33.59 -3.02 9.07
CA TYR A 568 -34.25 -4.24 8.62
C TYR A 568 -35.15 -4.03 7.39
N TRP A 569 -35.48 -2.78 7.08
CA TRP A 569 -36.34 -2.43 5.94
C TRP A 569 -35.57 -2.48 4.62
N LEU A 570 -35.63 -3.62 3.94
CA LEU A 570 -34.90 -3.88 2.69
C LEU A 570 -35.53 -3.16 1.50
N ASP A 571 -36.83 -2.87 1.52
CA ASP A 571 -37.45 -2.06 0.45
C ASP A 571 -36.87 -0.64 0.43
N GLY A 572 -36.57 -0.07 1.59
CA GLY A 572 -35.88 1.23 1.70
C GLY A 572 -34.52 1.22 0.99
N GLN A 573 -33.80 0.09 1.05
CA GLN A 573 -32.53 -0.08 0.32
C GLN A 573 -32.78 -0.11 -1.18
N ARG A 574 -33.77 -0.88 -1.65
CA ARG A 574 -34.17 -0.94 -3.06
C ARG A 574 -34.61 0.43 -3.60
N TYR A 575 -35.38 1.20 -2.82
CA TYR A 575 -35.83 2.54 -3.21
C TYR A 575 -34.68 3.55 -3.30
N VAL A 576 -33.70 3.51 -2.38
CA VAL A 576 -32.48 4.34 -2.49
C VAL A 576 -31.67 3.93 -3.72
N VAL A 577 -31.48 2.64 -3.97
CA VAL A 577 -30.74 2.15 -5.14
C VAL A 577 -31.44 2.55 -6.45
N GLN A 578 -32.76 2.40 -6.54
CA GLN A 578 -33.55 2.86 -7.69
C GLN A 578 -33.38 4.37 -7.94
N ALA A 579 -33.40 5.19 -6.88
CA ALA A 579 -33.19 6.63 -6.98
C ALA A 579 -31.75 7.02 -7.36
N LEU A 580 -30.76 6.26 -6.91
CA LEU A 580 -29.36 6.43 -7.27
C LEU A 580 -29.10 6.04 -8.73
N GLU A 581 -29.65 4.93 -9.20
CA GLU A 581 -29.54 4.47 -10.60
C GLU A 581 -30.32 5.39 -11.57
N ALA A 582 -31.43 5.99 -11.12
CA ALA A 582 -32.14 7.04 -11.86
C ALA A 582 -31.35 8.37 -11.96
N LYS A 583 -30.45 8.66 -11.01
CA LYS A 583 -29.57 9.85 -11.03
C LYS A 583 -28.31 9.70 -11.90
N GLY A 584 -27.96 8.48 -12.33
CA GLY A 584 -26.92 8.24 -13.34
C GLY A 584 -25.47 8.48 -12.87
N GLY A 585 -24.52 8.18 -13.77
CA GLY A 585 -23.10 8.52 -13.58
C GLY A 585 -22.50 7.95 -12.28
N LYS A 586 -21.95 8.83 -11.43
CA LYS A 586 -21.37 8.42 -10.13
C LYS A 586 -22.40 7.79 -9.18
N TRP A 587 -23.68 8.15 -9.30
CA TRP A 587 -24.73 7.65 -8.41
C TRP A 587 -25.01 6.15 -8.66
N ASN A 588 -24.84 5.68 -9.90
CA ASN A 588 -24.90 4.24 -10.22
C ASN A 588 -23.88 3.45 -9.41
N GLN A 589 -22.65 3.96 -9.22
CA GLN A 589 -21.62 3.28 -8.43
C GLN A 589 -22.04 3.15 -6.95
N ALA A 590 -22.63 4.20 -6.36
CA ALA A 590 -23.23 4.11 -5.03
C ALA A 590 -24.38 3.08 -4.95
N GLY A 591 -25.20 2.97 -6.01
CA GLY A 591 -26.20 1.91 -6.13
C GLY A 591 -25.58 0.51 -6.11
N GLN A 592 -24.49 0.29 -6.87
CA GLN A 592 -23.78 -0.99 -6.93
C GLN A 592 -23.11 -1.36 -5.59
N GLU A 593 -22.51 -0.41 -4.87
CA GLU A 593 -21.97 -0.65 -3.52
C GLU A 593 -23.06 -1.11 -2.52
N ILE A 594 -24.25 -0.49 -2.57
CA ILE A 594 -25.38 -0.93 -1.74
C ILE A 594 -25.83 -2.35 -2.14
N LYS A 595 -25.91 -2.66 -3.45
CA LYS A 595 -26.21 -4.04 -3.91
C LYS A 595 -25.15 -5.03 -3.40
N PHE A 596 -23.86 -4.72 -3.47
CA PHE A 596 -22.79 -5.58 -2.96
C PHE A 596 -22.89 -5.86 -1.45
N HIS A 597 -23.02 -4.82 -0.62
CA HIS A 597 -23.18 -5.00 0.84
C HIS A 597 -24.49 -5.72 1.21
N LEU A 598 -25.57 -5.50 0.46
CA LEU A 598 -26.86 -6.17 0.67
C LEU A 598 -26.82 -7.65 0.27
N ALA A 599 -26.10 -7.99 -0.80
CA ALA A 599 -25.85 -9.39 -1.19
C ALA A 599 -25.11 -10.13 -0.07
N ARG A 600 -24.06 -9.52 0.50
CA ARG A 600 -23.31 -10.04 1.65
C ARG A 600 -24.18 -10.19 2.90
N LEU A 601 -25.16 -9.31 3.12
CA LEU A 601 -26.13 -9.45 4.21
C LEU A 601 -27.07 -10.65 3.98
N VAL A 602 -27.67 -10.78 2.80
CA VAL A 602 -28.64 -11.84 2.49
C VAL A 602 -27.96 -13.22 2.42
N GLN A 603 -26.71 -13.30 1.95
CA GLN A 603 -25.89 -14.52 2.05
C GLN A 603 -25.69 -14.96 3.51
N ARG A 604 -25.50 -13.99 4.42
CA ARG A 604 -25.25 -14.24 5.85
C ARG A 604 -26.52 -14.49 6.67
N LEU A 605 -27.66 -13.94 6.24
CA LEU A 605 -28.96 -14.05 6.90
C LEU A 605 -30.08 -14.32 5.86
N PRO A 606 -30.14 -15.53 5.26
CA PRO A 606 -31.07 -15.84 4.16
C PRO A 606 -32.55 -15.84 4.58
N GLU A 607 -32.84 -15.95 5.87
CA GLU A 607 -34.19 -15.83 6.43
C GLU A 607 -34.65 -14.37 6.60
N LEU A 608 -33.74 -13.39 6.55
CA LEU A 608 -34.05 -11.98 6.86
C LEU A 608 -35.15 -11.37 5.95
N PRO A 609 -35.18 -11.61 4.62
CA PRO A 609 -36.23 -11.06 3.75
C PRO A 609 -37.63 -11.67 4.01
N LYS A 610 -37.72 -12.76 4.79
CA LYS A 610 -38.96 -13.50 5.08
C LYS A 610 -39.64 -13.06 6.38
N LEU A 611 -39.04 -12.14 7.13
CA LEU A 611 -39.55 -11.64 8.40
C LEU A 611 -40.53 -10.48 8.21
N MET A 612 -41.33 -10.20 9.25
CA MET A 612 -42.29 -9.09 9.28
C MET A 612 -42.11 -8.19 10.50
N PHE A 613 -42.49 -6.93 10.36
CA PHE A 613 -42.53 -5.96 11.46
C PHE A 613 -43.72 -6.22 12.41
N LYS A 614 -43.65 -5.59 13.58
CA LYS A 614 -44.65 -5.63 14.68
C LYS A 614 -46.09 -5.28 14.26
N ASP A 615 -46.26 -4.55 13.16
CA ASP A 615 -47.56 -4.16 12.61
C ASP A 615 -48.32 -5.30 11.91
N LYS A 616 -47.66 -6.45 11.70
CA LYS A 616 -48.10 -7.61 10.90
C LYS A 616 -48.44 -7.35 9.43
N LYS A 617 -48.18 -6.15 8.90
CA LYS A 617 -48.58 -5.74 7.55
C LYS A 617 -47.38 -5.42 6.68
N THR A 618 -46.33 -4.88 7.26
CA THR A 618 -45.10 -4.52 6.57
C THR A 618 -44.11 -5.68 6.69
N PRO A 619 -43.72 -6.34 5.58
CA PRO A 619 -42.62 -7.29 5.58
C PRO A 619 -41.27 -6.55 5.65
N PHE A 620 -40.18 -7.27 5.93
CA PHE A 620 -38.82 -6.71 5.79
C PHE A 620 -38.45 -6.49 4.30
N ALA A 621 -39.02 -7.29 3.40
CA ALA A 621 -39.00 -7.10 1.95
C ALA A 621 -40.38 -7.41 1.34
N GLU A 622 -40.99 -6.46 0.62
CA GLU A 622 -42.13 -6.71 -0.26
C GLU A 622 -41.75 -7.74 -1.36
N LYS A 623 -42.75 -8.41 -1.96
CA LYS A 623 -42.52 -9.44 -3.01
C LYS A 623 -41.65 -8.95 -4.18
N ALA A 624 -41.78 -7.67 -4.56
CA ALA A 624 -40.95 -7.04 -5.59
C ALA A 624 -39.48 -6.88 -5.15
N THR A 625 -39.23 -6.64 -3.87
CA THR A 625 -37.90 -6.53 -3.29
C THR A 625 -37.26 -7.90 -3.11
N VAL A 626 -38.01 -8.94 -2.72
CA VAL A 626 -37.51 -10.33 -2.71
C VAL A 626 -37.08 -10.76 -4.12
N LYS A 627 -37.91 -10.50 -5.14
CA LYS A 627 -37.57 -10.78 -6.54
C LYS A 627 -36.29 -10.05 -6.98
N TRP A 628 -36.20 -8.75 -6.70
CA TRP A 628 -35.01 -7.93 -6.99
C TRP A 628 -33.74 -8.42 -6.26
N LEU A 629 -33.87 -8.88 -5.02
CA LEU A 629 -32.78 -9.49 -4.26
C LEU A 629 -32.25 -10.76 -4.95
N GLU A 630 -33.13 -11.57 -5.53
CA GLU A 630 -32.77 -12.81 -6.21
C GLU A 630 -32.20 -12.62 -7.62
N GLU A 631 -32.73 -11.68 -8.40
CA GLU A 631 -32.34 -11.43 -9.79
C GLU A 631 -31.09 -10.55 -9.93
N GLU A 632 -31.02 -9.42 -9.22
CA GLU A 632 -29.92 -8.46 -9.38
C GLU A 632 -28.87 -8.59 -8.27
N VAL A 633 -29.31 -8.64 -7.01
CA VAL A 633 -28.41 -8.47 -5.86
C VAL A 633 -27.59 -9.73 -5.59
N LYS A 634 -28.22 -10.91 -5.67
CA LYS A 634 -27.57 -12.23 -5.45
C LYS A 634 -26.41 -12.52 -6.40
N GLY A 635 -26.36 -11.89 -7.58
CA GLY A 635 -25.25 -11.99 -8.53
C GLY A 635 -24.00 -11.19 -8.14
N MET A 636 -24.12 -10.18 -7.27
CA MET A 636 -23.04 -9.20 -7.00
C MET A 636 -21.85 -9.75 -6.19
N LEU A 637 -22.03 -10.87 -5.48
CA LEU A 637 -20.92 -11.57 -4.81
C LEU A 637 -20.09 -12.44 -5.77
N GLY A 638 -20.40 -12.40 -7.06
CA GLY A 638 -20.26 -13.55 -7.94
C GLY A 638 -21.31 -14.62 -7.59
N SER A 639 -21.71 -15.41 -8.59
CA SER A 639 -22.58 -16.55 -8.33
C SER A 639 -21.92 -17.51 -7.34
N GLY A 640 -22.63 -17.84 -6.26
CA GLY A 640 -22.24 -18.90 -5.32
C GLY A 640 -22.10 -20.30 -5.96
N LYS A 641 -22.54 -20.46 -7.22
CA LYS A 641 -21.91 -21.37 -8.16
C LYS A 641 -20.50 -20.87 -8.50
N GLY A 642 -19.57 -21.11 -7.59
CA GLY A 642 -18.20 -21.38 -8.00
C GLY A 642 -18.23 -22.65 -8.85
N GLU A 643 -18.48 -22.51 -10.15
CA GLU A 643 -18.05 -23.51 -11.13
C GLU A 643 -16.60 -23.85 -10.86
N GLU A 644 -16.20 -25.09 -11.17
CA GLU A 644 -14.81 -25.50 -11.08
C GLU A 644 -14.00 -24.90 -12.23
N LYS A 645 -13.83 -23.57 -12.22
CA LYS A 645 -12.72 -22.86 -12.84
C LYS A 645 -11.42 -23.18 -12.09
N ILE A 646 -11.06 -24.46 -12.20
CA ILE A 646 -9.73 -24.87 -12.61
C ILE A 646 -9.24 -23.86 -13.65
N LEU A 647 -8.05 -23.29 -13.44
CA LEU A 647 -7.62 -22.11 -14.21
C LEU A 647 -7.60 -22.44 -15.71
N PRO A 648 -8.29 -21.62 -16.54
CA PRO A 648 -8.12 -21.67 -17.99
C PRO A 648 -6.87 -20.85 -18.37
N PRO A 649 -6.73 -20.52 -19.66
CA PRO A 649 -5.76 -21.13 -20.55
C PRO A 649 -4.33 -20.60 -20.38
N ILE A 650 -3.34 -21.31 -20.95
CA ILE A 650 -2.11 -20.64 -21.38
C ILE A 650 -2.48 -19.68 -22.51
N MET A 651 -2.36 -18.38 -22.21
CA MET A 651 -2.72 -17.30 -23.12
C MET A 651 -1.75 -17.23 -24.30
N GLY A 652 -2.28 -17.34 -25.52
CA GLY A 652 -1.54 -17.23 -26.76
C GLY A 652 -2.37 -17.73 -27.94
N GLU A 653 -2.28 -17.06 -29.08
CA GLU A 653 -3.10 -17.31 -30.27
C GLU A 653 -2.98 -18.77 -30.78
N GLU A 654 -1.78 -19.37 -30.66
CA GLU A 654 -1.50 -20.79 -30.97
C GLU A 654 -2.24 -21.82 -30.10
N TYR A 655 -2.80 -21.40 -28.96
CA TYR A 655 -3.35 -22.27 -27.93
C TYR A 655 -4.84 -22.02 -27.67
N GLU A 656 -5.37 -20.85 -28.01
CA GLU A 656 -6.79 -20.48 -27.79
C GLU A 656 -7.77 -21.55 -28.34
N ALA A 657 -7.47 -22.13 -29.50
CA ALA A 657 -8.25 -23.23 -30.09
C ALA A 657 -8.36 -24.47 -29.16
N ILE A 658 -7.27 -24.88 -28.50
CA ILE A 658 -7.22 -26.04 -27.60
C ILE A 658 -8.17 -25.87 -26.40
N ASN A 659 -8.40 -24.62 -26.00
CA ASN A 659 -9.24 -24.29 -24.86
C ASN A 659 -10.71 -24.17 -25.27
N LYS A 660 -11.00 -23.66 -26.48
CA LYS A 660 -12.35 -23.72 -27.07
C LYS A 660 -12.81 -25.16 -27.31
N GLU A 661 -11.92 -26.06 -27.73
CA GLU A 661 -12.21 -27.50 -27.82
C GLU A 661 -12.65 -28.08 -26.46
N TYR A 662 -11.99 -27.68 -25.37
CA TYR A 662 -12.32 -28.10 -24.00
C TYR A 662 -13.64 -27.46 -23.49
N GLU A 663 -13.84 -26.16 -23.72
CA GLU A 663 -15.06 -25.45 -23.35
C GLU A 663 -16.29 -26.06 -24.01
N VAL A 664 -16.21 -26.35 -25.32
CA VAL A 664 -17.29 -27.05 -26.06
C VAL A 664 -17.54 -28.44 -25.48
N ALA A 665 -16.50 -29.25 -25.27
CA ALA A 665 -16.66 -30.58 -24.66
C ALA A 665 -17.37 -30.52 -23.30
N CYS A 666 -17.01 -29.54 -22.46
CA CYS A 666 -17.66 -29.30 -21.16
C CYS A 666 -19.13 -28.88 -21.27
N THR A 667 -19.55 -28.16 -22.32
CA THR A 667 -20.97 -27.82 -22.52
C THR A 667 -21.86 -29.00 -22.88
N GLU A 668 -21.30 -30.12 -23.35
CA GLU A 668 -22.07 -31.34 -23.63
C GLU A 668 -22.27 -32.25 -22.39
N LEU A 669 -21.61 -31.97 -21.25
CA LEU A 669 -21.71 -32.83 -20.06
C LEU A 669 -23.11 -32.79 -19.41
N PRO A 670 -23.61 -33.93 -18.88
CA PRO A 670 -22.94 -35.24 -18.75
C PRO A 670 -23.05 -36.15 -19.99
N GLU A 671 -23.73 -35.71 -21.04
CA GLU A 671 -23.91 -36.48 -22.27
C GLU A 671 -22.59 -36.59 -23.06
N ASN A 672 -22.53 -37.51 -24.03
CA ASN A 672 -21.39 -37.75 -24.92
C ASN A 672 -20.00 -37.99 -24.28
N PHE A 673 -19.89 -38.16 -22.96
CA PHE A 673 -18.60 -38.21 -22.23
C PHE A 673 -17.55 -39.11 -22.90
N GLU A 674 -17.90 -40.35 -23.27
CA GLU A 674 -16.94 -41.31 -23.82
C GLU A 674 -16.45 -40.92 -25.23
N LYS A 675 -17.36 -40.42 -26.07
CA LYS A 675 -17.06 -39.88 -27.40
C LYS A 675 -16.12 -38.68 -27.30
N ASN A 676 -16.40 -37.76 -26.39
CA ASN A 676 -15.64 -36.52 -26.24
C ASN A 676 -14.27 -36.78 -25.57
N ALA A 677 -14.21 -37.64 -24.55
CA ALA A 677 -12.95 -38.10 -23.97
C ALA A 677 -12.07 -38.85 -24.99
N ALA A 678 -12.66 -39.69 -25.84
CA ALA A 678 -11.93 -40.38 -26.92
C ALA A 678 -11.41 -39.39 -27.97
N ALA A 679 -12.22 -38.40 -28.38
CA ALA A 679 -11.79 -37.35 -29.31
C ALA A 679 -10.63 -36.50 -28.73
N MET A 680 -10.72 -36.11 -27.46
CA MET A 680 -9.63 -35.42 -26.75
C MET A 680 -8.36 -36.27 -26.67
N GLN A 681 -8.48 -37.57 -26.39
CA GLN A 681 -7.35 -38.50 -26.37
C GLN A 681 -6.68 -38.66 -27.75
N GLN A 682 -7.47 -38.70 -28.82
CA GLN A 682 -6.95 -38.67 -30.19
C GLN A 682 -6.25 -37.34 -30.52
N ALA A 683 -6.80 -36.21 -30.06
CA ALA A 683 -6.17 -34.89 -30.23
C ALA A 683 -4.85 -34.75 -29.44
N ILE A 684 -4.72 -35.41 -28.27
CA ILE A 684 -3.43 -35.52 -27.55
C ILE A 684 -2.40 -36.29 -28.40
N ALA A 685 -2.80 -37.35 -29.11
CA ALA A 685 -1.90 -38.09 -30.00
C ALA A 685 -1.53 -37.30 -31.27
N GLY A 686 -2.45 -36.48 -31.79
CA GLY A 686 -2.27 -35.71 -33.03
C GLY A 686 -1.45 -34.42 -32.91
N ASP A 687 -1.38 -33.76 -31.74
CA ASP A 687 -0.62 -32.51 -31.62
C ASP A 687 0.90 -32.77 -31.63
N VAL A 688 1.60 -32.24 -32.63
CA VAL A 688 3.06 -32.42 -32.80
C VAL A 688 3.85 -31.73 -31.68
N ARG A 689 3.31 -30.68 -31.06
CA ARG A 689 4.01 -29.84 -30.07
C ARG A 689 3.99 -30.49 -28.68
N ARG A 690 5.15 -30.58 -28.02
CA ARG A 690 5.26 -31.12 -26.64
C ARG A 690 4.35 -30.35 -25.66
N LYS A 691 4.33 -29.01 -25.74
CA LYS A 691 3.46 -28.15 -24.92
C LYS A 691 1.96 -28.31 -25.25
N GLY A 692 1.63 -28.46 -26.54
CA GLY A 692 0.26 -28.75 -27.00
C GLY A 692 -0.29 -30.06 -26.42
N ARG A 693 0.48 -31.16 -26.49
CA ARG A 693 0.09 -32.43 -25.86
C ARG A 693 -0.08 -32.34 -24.35
N PHE A 694 0.78 -31.58 -23.67
CA PHE A 694 0.68 -31.36 -22.22
C PHE A 694 -0.62 -30.61 -21.86
N LEU A 695 -0.94 -29.52 -22.57
CA LEU A 695 -2.18 -28.77 -22.39
C LEU A 695 -3.43 -29.61 -22.68
N ARG A 696 -3.43 -30.36 -23.78
CA ARG A 696 -4.53 -31.27 -24.13
C ARG A 696 -4.75 -32.35 -23.07
N GLY A 697 -3.66 -32.88 -22.48
CA GLY A 697 -3.71 -33.81 -21.35
C GLY A 697 -4.29 -33.20 -20.07
N LEU A 698 -3.94 -31.95 -19.76
CA LEU A 698 -4.53 -31.22 -18.62
C LEU A 698 -6.03 -30.96 -18.85
N ASN A 699 -6.41 -30.51 -20.04
CA ASN A 699 -7.81 -30.30 -20.39
C ASN A 699 -8.63 -31.60 -20.30
N LEU A 700 -8.07 -32.75 -20.71
CA LEU A 700 -8.74 -34.06 -20.54
C LEU A 700 -8.88 -34.45 -19.06
N ALA A 701 -7.88 -34.22 -18.22
CA ALA A 701 -8.01 -34.46 -16.78
C ALA A 701 -9.08 -33.58 -16.13
N ASN A 702 -9.15 -32.31 -16.54
CA ASN A 702 -10.15 -31.34 -16.07
C ASN A 702 -11.56 -31.71 -16.57
N TYR A 703 -11.67 -32.25 -17.78
CA TYR A 703 -12.92 -32.79 -18.32
C TYR A 703 -13.42 -33.98 -17.49
N CYS A 704 -12.52 -34.89 -17.07
CA CYS A 704 -12.86 -35.96 -16.14
C CYS A 704 -13.30 -35.44 -14.75
N LEU A 705 -12.73 -34.33 -14.26
CA LEU A 705 -13.19 -33.70 -13.01
C LEU A 705 -14.58 -33.08 -13.15
N ALA A 706 -14.85 -32.36 -14.24
CA ALA A 706 -16.16 -31.78 -14.53
C ALA A 706 -17.23 -32.86 -14.70
N ALA A 707 -16.88 -33.98 -15.35
CA ALA A 707 -17.73 -35.16 -15.52
C ALA A 707 -17.91 -36.03 -14.25
N GLY A 708 -17.37 -35.60 -13.10
CA GLY A 708 -17.53 -36.32 -11.83
C GLY A 708 -16.72 -37.62 -11.69
N LYS A 709 -15.63 -37.80 -12.45
CA LYS A 709 -14.76 -39.00 -12.44
C LYS A 709 -13.36 -38.67 -11.91
N PRO A 710 -13.19 -38.38 -10.60
CA PRO A 710 -11.94 -37.89 -10.03
C PRO A 710 -10.80 -38.91 -10.02
N GLU A 711 -11.09 -40.21 -10.01
CA GLU A 711 -10.09 -41.29 -10.08
C GLU A 711 -9.34 -41.26 -11.42
N LEU A 712 -10.10 -41.14 -12.52
CA LEU A 712 -9.57 -41.03 -13.88
C LEU A 712 -8.76 -39.73 -14.06
N ALA A 713 -9.25 -38.63 -13.48
CA ALA A 713 -8.51 -37.38 -13.44
C ALA A 713 -7.18 -37.51 -12.66
N LYS A 714 -7.18 -38.11 -11.46
CA LYS A 714 -5.96 -38.32 -10.65
C LYS A 714 -4.93 -39.15 -11.43
N ALA A 715 -5.35 -40.20 -12.15
CA ALA A 715 -4.47 -41.01 -12.98
C ALA A 715 -3.78 -40.20 -14.11
N LEU A 716 -4.53 -39.35 -14.82
CA LEU A 716 -3.99 -38.47 -15.86
C LEU A 716 -3.05 -37.40 -15.29
N LEU A 717 -3.44 -36.79 -14.15
CA LEU A 717 -2.64 -35.76 -13.47
C LEU A 717 -1.34 -36.32 -12.90
N ALA A 718 -1.30 -37.59 -12.47
CA ALA A 718 -0.08 -38.25 -12.02
C ALA A 718 0.99 -38.37 -13.12
N ASP A 719 0.60 -38.54 -14.39
CA ASP A 719 1.53 -38.53 -15.53
C ASP A 719 2.03 -37.11 -15.87
N LEU A 720 1.14 -36.11 -15.79
CA LEU A 720 1.53 -34.69 -15.94
C LEU A 720 2.49 -34.24 -14.82
N MET A 721 2.28 -34.67 -13.57
CA MET A 721 3.19 -34.38 -12.46
C MET A 721 4.57 -35.04 -12.64
N LYS A 722 4.64 -36.27 -13.15
CA LYS A 722 5.92 -36.89 -13.54
C LYS A 722 6.66 -36.07 -14.60
N LYS A 723 5.94 -35.52 -15.58
CA LYS A 723 6.49 -34.64 -16.63
C LYS A 723 6.95 -33.28 -16.11
N ILE A 724 6.27 -32.70 -15.10
CA ILE A 724 6.72 -31.48 -14.42
C ILE A 724 8.11 -31.69 -13.81
N THR A 725 8.30 -32.78 -13.06
CA THR A 725 9.59 -33.10 -12.45
C THR A 725 10.65 -33.45 -13.49
N ALA A 726 10.31 -34.27 -14.49
CA ALA A 726 11.27 -34.76 -15.50
C ALA A 726 11.77 -33.67 -16.47
N TYR A 727 11.05 -32.55 -16.62
CA TYR A 727 11.44 -31.42 -17.47
C TYR A 727 11.66 -30.11 -16.68
N GLN A 728 11.74 -30.18 -15.34
CA GLN A 728 11.90 -29.05 -14.43
C GLN A 728 10.96 -27.87 -14.74
N LEU A 729 9.70 -28.16 -15.10
CA LEU A 729 8.77 -27.15 -15.63
C LEU A 729 8.47 -26.01 -14.63
N ALA A 730 8.65 -26.23 -13.33
CA ALA A 730 8.45 -25.22 -12.29
C ALA A 730 9.45 -24.05 -12.37
N GLU A 731 10.62 -24.25 -12.98
CA GLU A 731 11.66 -23.21 -13.12
C GLU A 731 11.36 -22.21 -14.25
N TRP A 732 10.56 -22.60 -15.26
CA TRP A 732 10.36 -21.80 -16.48
C TRP A 732 8.91 -21.65 -16.97
N GLU A 733 7.99 -22.54 -16.56
CA GLU A 733 6.53 -22.44 -16.80
C GLU A 733 5.72 -22.63 -15.49
N PRO A 734 6.00 -21.86 -14.41
CA PRO A 734 5.39 -22.08 -13.10
C PRO A 734 3.85 -21.98 -13.10
N ALA A 735 3.26 -21.18 -13.99
CA ALA A 735 1.81 -21.08 -14.15
C ALA A 735 1.18 -22.39 -14.65
N LEU A 736 1.85 -23.11 -15.56
CA LEU A 736 1.39 -24.41 -16.06
C LEU A 736 1.47 -25.48 -14.96
N CYS A 737 2.55 -25.47 -14.18
CA CYS A 737 2.69 -26.36 -13.03
C CYS A 737 1.59 -26.11 -11.99
N THR A 738 1.34 -24.85 -11.66
CA THR A 738 0.28 -24.42 -10.73
C THR A 738 -1.11 -24.87 -11.17
N ALA A 739 -1.41 -24.83 -12.49
CA ALA A 739 -2.66 -25.35 -13.02
C ALA A 739 -2.80 -26.87 -12.85
N VAL A 740 -1.74 -27.66 -13.09
CA VAL A 740 -1.75 -29.12 -12.85
C VAL A 740 -1.89 -29.43 -11.34
N TRP A 741 -1.13 -28.75 -10.48
CA TRP A 741 -1.20 -28.97 -9.04
C TRP A 741 -2.57 -28.58 -8.45
N GLN A 742 -3.17 -27.47 -8.89
CA GLN A 742 -4.55 -27.12 -8.52
C GLN A 742 -5.51 -28.25 -8.92
N SER A 743 -5.39 -28.76 -10.14
CA SER A 743 -6.28 -29.79 -10.67
C SER A 743 -6.16 -31.10 -9.87
N ALA A 744 -4.93 -31.47 -9.51
CA ALA A 744 -4.67 -32.60 -8.61
C ALA A 744 -5.21 -32.37 -7.19
N TYR A 745 -5.13 -31.13 -6.69
CA TYR A 745 -5.66 -30.77 -5.37
C TYR A 745 -7.20 -30.87 -5.32
N LEU A 746 -7.87 -30.45 -6.40
CA LEU A 746 -9.32 -30.58 -6.55
C LEU A 746 -9.75 -32.05 -6.76
N ALA A 747 -8.99 -32.84 -7.52
CA ALA A 747 -9.20 -34.29 -7.64
C ALA A 747 -9.16 -34.97 -6.27
N ASN A 748 -8.09 -34.70 -5.50
CA ASN A 748 -7.92 -35.25 -4.15
C ASN A 748 -9.01 -34.75 -3.18
N LEU A 749 -9.47 -33.49 -3.27
CA LEU A 749 -10.62 -33.02 -2.48
C LEU A 749 -11.91 -33.79 -2.79
N LYS A 750 -12.18 -34.18 -4.05
CA LYS A 750 -13.35 -34.99 -4.38
C LYS A 750 -13.23 -36.40 -3.80
N LEU A 751 -12.07 -37.04 -3.95
CA LEU A 751 -11.80 -38.38 -3.42
C LEU A 751 -11.88 -38.42 -1.88
N LEU A 752 -11.34 -37.42 -1.19
CA LEU A 752 -11.40 -37.29 0.28
C LEU A 752 -12.79 -37.03 0.85
N ARG A 753 -13.79 -36.74 0.00
CA ARG A 753 -15.20 -36.53 0.36
C ARG A 753 -16.10 -37.72 0.03
N SER A 754 -15.56 -38.81 -0.53
CA SER A 754 -16.26 -40.09 -0.67
C SER A 754 -15.77 -41.06 0.41
N ASP A 755 -16.71 -41.82 0.99
CA ASP A 755 -16.44 -42.84 1.99
C ASP A 755 -15.83 -44.13 1.38
N ASP A 756 -15.83 -44.28 0.05
CA ASP A 756 -15.26 -45.45 -0.64
C ASP A 756 -13.73 -45.48 -0.56
N HIS A 757 -13.09 -44.31 -0.37
CA HIS A 757 -11.63 -44.14 -0.48
C HIS A 757 -10.87 -44.16 0.86
N VAL A 758 -11.50 -44.61 1.95
CA VAL A 758 -10.92 -44.62 3.32
C VAL A 758 -9.52 -45.23 3.39
N ALA A 759 -9.28 -46.34 2.67
CA ALA A 759 -7.97 -47.02 2.66
C ALA A 759 -6.81 -46.17 2.07
N VAL A 760 -7.13 -45.17 1.24
CA VAL A 760 -6.16 -44.28 0.56
C VAL A 760 -6.19 -42.86 1.16
N LYS A 761 -7.05 -42.61 2.16
CA LYS A 761 -7.29 -41.29 2.77
C LYS A 761 -6.01 -40.62 3.28
N ALA A 762 -5.12 -41.38 3.93
CA ALA A 762 -3.83 -40.89 4.42
C ALA A 762 -2.85 -40.49 3.29
N GLU A 763 -2.80 -41.26 2.19
CA GLU A 763 -1.99 -40.92 1.01
C GLU A 763 -2.54 -39.64 0.34
N LEU A 764 -3.86 -39.53 0.21
CA LEU A 764 -4.54 -38.36 -0.31
C LEU A 764 -4.28 -37.11 0.56
N GLN A 765 -4.32 -37.22 1.89
CA GLN A 765 -3.99 -36.12 2.81
C GLN A 765 -2.51 -35.70 2.72
N ALA A 766 -1.58 -36.66 2.59
CA ALA A 766 -0.17 -36.36 2.37
C ALA A 766 0.07 -35.64 1.02
N GLN A 767 -0.61 -36.08 -0.03
CA GLN A 767 -0.57 -35.43 -1.35
C GLN A 767 -1.23 -34.05 -1.32
N GLN A 768 -2.31 -33.84 -0.56
CA GLN A 768 -2.89 -32.49 -0.36
C GLN A 768 -1.91 -31.53 0.28
N SER A 769 -1.17 -31.97 1.31
CA SER A 769 -0.15 -31.15 1.97
C SER A 769 1.00 -30.79 1.02
N MET A 770 1.46 -31.74 0.20
CA MET A 770 2.47 -31.50 -0.84
C MET A 770 1.96 -30.49 -1.90
N LEU A 771 0.78 -30.74 -2.46
CA LEU A 771 0.21 -29.90 -3.52
C LEU A 771 -0.07 -28.47 -3.02
N PHE A 772 -0.56 -28.30 -1.79
CA PHE A 772 -0.70 -26.99 -1.16
C PHE A 772 0.64 -26.27 -1.03
N ALA A 773 1.71 -26.98 -0.63
CA ALA A 773 3.05 -26.39 -0.51
C ALA A 773 3.64 -25.99 -1.87
N GLU A 774 3.51 -26.82 -2.92
CA GLU A 774 4.00 -26.48 -4.26
C GLU A 774 3.20 -25.32 -4.88
N ILE A 775 1.86 -25.30 -4.77
CA ILE A 775 1.05 -24.14 -5.17
C ILE A 775 1.48 -22.91 -4.38
N GLY A 776 1.64 -23.00 -3.06
CA GLY A 776 1.99 -21.88 -2.18
C GLY A 776 3.34 -21.21 -2.47
N LYS A 777 4.31 -21.93 -3.07
CA LYS A 777 5.59 -21.37 -3.54
C LYS A 777 5.44 -20.44 -4.75
N HIS A 778 4.46 -20.69 -5.60
CA HIS A 778 4.31 -20.02 -6.91
C HIS A 778 3.08 -19.11 -6.98
N ASP A 779 2.01 -19.42 -6.25
CA ASP A 779 0.81 -18.58 -6.06
C ASP A 779 0.24 -18.78 -4.65
N CYS A 780 0.68 -17.93 -3.72
CA CYS A 780 0.27 -17.98 -2.32
C CYS A 780 -1.19 -17.56 -2.09
N LEU A 781 -1.79 -16.76 -2.98
CA LEU A 781 -3.20 -16.38 -2.90
C LEU A 781 -4.08 -17.57 -3.29
N ARG A 782 -3.74 -18.26 -4.38
CA ARG A 782 -4.47 -19.44 -4.84
C ARG A 782 -4.37 -20.62 -3.88
N ALA A 783 -3.24 -20.78 -3.18
CA ALA A 783 -3.15 -21.74 -2.09
C ALA A 783 -4.21 -21.46 -0.99
N LEU A 784 -4.32 -20.20 -0.54
CA LEU A 784 -5.31 -19.78 0.48
C LEU A 784 -6.76 -19.90 -0.01
N GLU A 785 -7.04 -19.64 -1.30
CA GLU A 785 -8.36 -19.89 -1.89
C GLU A 785 -8.76 -21.38 -1.91
N LEU A 786 -7.78 -22.29 -1.88
CA LEU A 786 -7.97 -23.74 -1.95
C LEU A 786 -8.07 -24.36 -0.55
N SER A 787 -7.27 -23.92 0.43
CA SER A 787 -7.40 -24.39 1.82
C SER A 787 -8.76 -24.03 2.43
N ASN A 788 -9.32 -22.86 2.08
CA ASN A 788 -10.69 -22.47 2.43
C ASN A 788 -11.80 -23.40 1.88
N ARG A 789 -11.44 -24.44 1.09
CA ARG A 789 -12.36 -25.45 0.52
C ARG A 789 -12.14 -26.86 1.10
N GLN A 790 -11.16 -27.06 1.98
CA GLN A 790 -11.06 -28.30 2.75
C GLN A 790 -12.29 -28.42 3.68
N PRO A 791 -12.81 -29.64 3.93
CA PRO A 791 -13.69 -29.84 5.07
C PRO A 791 -12.91 -29.45 6.33
N LYS A 792 -13.58 -28.79 7.29
CA LYS A 792 -13.02 -28.68 8.63
C LYS A 792 -13.05 -30.07 9.26
N GLU A 793 -11.97 -30.45 9.90
CA GLU A 793 -11.99 -31.57 10.84
C GLU A 793 -12.80 -31.13 12.07
N GLU A 794 -13.65 -32.01 12.59
CA GLU A 794 -14.52 -31.79 13.77
C GLU A 794 -13.81 -32.14 15.08
#